data_AF-A0AAQ4F4S0-F1
#
_entry.id   AF-A0AAQ4F4S0-F1
#
_cell.length_a   1.000
_cell.length_b   1.000
_cell.length_c   1.000
_cell.angle_alpha   90.00
_cell.angle_beta   90.00
_cell.angle_gamma   90.00
#
_symmetry.space_group_name_H-M   'P 1'
#
loop_
_entity.id
_entity.type
_entity.pdbx_description
1 polymer ?
#
loop_
_entity_poly.entity_id
_entity_poly.type
_entity_poly.pdbx_seq_one_letter_code
_entity_poly.pdbx_strand_id
1 'polypeptide(L)'
;MHALLRFLLEELGSDAAAAARGGRGPSALHLAARCPGAAAVDLLLQHKPLLETPDQDGLTPLARALASGNSAAVHSLVAAGASVNVDLRDGPYPVNLLVYAAMNNLPGELIQLLLKHKASAKATHPATGNNALHYVVSHRSNPDLLETVRALLDAGIDANAVNAKGRSALHLAANAHNGSAECSAALEELLLQKGARADTKDCRGRVPLHYAFVKIHRHWDNSPCDPVELANLLQVSQLSLLESQDEFGMTPVHYAAIRGSSTCMHSFAQKVKPVDIKDKNGNTPLGLAVLNGHATCAMLLVLRNASPTLDLVVRREEPPLQCLRWLYVRKRSRPPLHVPILQEIVRRSWQGILQHILENLETGGKALALAVEASFQRTQWSKPHLSDSSVLCAPLQAALKTCSYDLALRLIGKVKQSWTLYSDKQTMLHVLAREAPRDAQLELQIKVAQALIDKGVPAMSRDEHGSSVLTYAAMNWNYTLCQFFLDKMGMVAAACADQDRSLRTPFTAAFWKLQSDRLPEDMQTWCLSLLEAGASADLLTCFPLQNLEFPGTACLTDETRIHTASPTAARLSPLILAVCKRNYAVVKMLLRAGANINFRDGQQRTALMYAVRLSAMQLSHDQVPKVAVHSLPPAMHPKELTEINFTHNFVEDSKAFLEKVCADASPNQRDSHEAVPDPFAGMDDGEVVMDKAHNVPYDALLTMVDLSYGQFGLYSFYKMQLIQRGGLVVLFCRWGRVGDSGKWSKTSFAAVPEAAREFARLFRSRTGNGWEDQQSFKAQPRKFRAVQWEKRRSPPPNKIPISLGDPCKSMIPPPVLDLLRKMANPEMLVGAPLQLGAQGQVALELLSGESLSTALALLEDIHQLVREKASLQESLEHSEHQEGKLQELLSRLVEKSEELYCLIPVRGRRFERLEPLFEEQGVSRHTDLVHALVHLHLAHQLLMGAQLRAAEMHPLDYVYLSLHCKIQLMSEECPEVQTMMQYVHNSSETPPKVLRMFRVTRDGEPQRLASCGVDNHWLLWHAAQPYSLLGILASGLEPRPLVNHWMGDHQAKGICLADRFEQARRLCQSGSMTPGPKYMLLCEVALGRCRDLDLGPSGNTEPGSPGSHESTRVLGRWQPHILGTVTWHSSTVPLGPSNKAEPHQSPLNYNEYVVYKPAQVCLRYLLEFED
;
A
#
# COMPACT_ATOMS: atom_id res chain seq x y z
N MET A 1 -44.18 8.03 -16.93
CA MET A 1 -44.66 6.82 -16.23
C MET A 1 -46.09 6.99 -15.71
N HIS A 2 -46.40 8.07 -14.98
CA HIS A 2 -47.74 8.36 -14.42
C HIS A 2 -48.93 8.38 -15.41
N ALA A 3 -48.81 9.10 -16.53
CA ALA A 3 -49.88 9.18 -17.54
C ALA A 3 -50.11 7.84 -18.26
N LEU A 4 -49.02 7.09 -18.49
CA LEU A 4 -49.07 5.76 -19.08
C LEU A 4 -49.73 4.74 -18.14
N LEU A 5 -49.42 4.81 -16.83
CA LEU A 5 -50.01 3.92 -15.83
C LEU A 5 -51.53 4.14 -15.67
N ARG A 6 -51.98 5.41 -15.66
CA ARG A 6 -53.42 5.74 -15.67
C ARG A 6 -54.12 5.21 -16.93
N PHE A 7 -53.56 5.49 -18.10
CA PHE A 7 -54.11 5.02 -19.37
C PHE A 7 -54.24 3.49 -19.43
N LEU A 8 -53.24 2.75 -18.95
CA LEU A 8 -53.26 1.29 -18.92
C LEU A 8 -54.28 0.71 -17.91
N LEU A 9 -54.54 1.39 -16.79
CA LEU A 9 -55.49 0.91 -15.77
C LEU A 9 -56.94 1.32 -16.05
N GLU A 10 -57.16 2.55 -16.54
CA GLU A 10 -58.50 3.12 -16.75
C GLU A 10 -59.10 2.75 -18.12
N GLU A 11 -58.31 2.75 -19.21
CA GLU A 11 -58.83 2.52 -20.57
C GLU A 11 -58.74 1.05 -21.02
N LEU A 12 -57.76 0.30 -20.53
CA LEU A 12 -57.48 -1.08 -20.98
C LEU A 12 -57.97 -2.17 -20.02
N GLY A 13 -58.53 -1.81 -18.85
CA GLY A 13 -59.08 -2.77 -17.88
C GLY A 13 -58.05 -3.75 -17.32
N SER A 14 -56.77 -3.36 -17.29
CA SER A 14 -55.66 -4.22 -16.88
C SER A 14 -55.78 -4.63 -15.41
N ASP A 15 -55.72 -5.93 -15.12
CA ASP A 15 -55.75 -6.44 -13.75
C ASP A 15 -54.47 -6.04 -13.00
N ALA A 16 -54.59 -5.06 -12.10
CA ALA A 16 -53.50 -4.58 -11.25
C ALA A 16 -52.97 -5.66 -10.27
N ALA A 17 -53.72 -6.76 -10.08
CA ALA A 17 -53.33 -7.89 -9.22
C ALA A 17 -52.56 -8.99 -9.98
N ALA A 18 -52.42 -8.90 -11.31
CA ALA A 18 -51.71 -9.92 -12.09
C ALA A 18 -50.20 -9.92 -11.78
N ALA A 19 -49.72 -10.97 -11.11
CA ALA A 19 -48.28 -11.22 -10.95
C ALA A 19 -47.66 -11.58 -12.31
N ALA A 20 -46.45 -11.09 -12.60
CA ALA A 20 -45.71 -11.45 -13.82
C ALA A 20 -45.60 -12.98 -13.94
N ARG A 21 -45.87 -13.52 -15.15
CA ARG A 21 -45.98 -14.96 -15.48
C ARG A 21 -45.01 -15.83 -14.65
N GLY A 22 -45.56 -16.79 -13.90
CA GLY A 22 -44.80 -17.75 -13.10
C GLY A 22 -45.19 -17.88 -11.62
N GLY A 23 -46.25 -17.22 -11.16
CA GLY A 23 -46.79 -17.36 -9.79
C GLY A 23 -45.92 -16.78 -8.66
N ARG A 24 -44.72 -16.26 -8.97
CA ARG A 24 -43.81 -15.62 -8.00
C ARG A 24 -43.16 -14.32 -8.49
N GLY A 25 -43.55 -13.73 -9.63
CA GLY A 25 -42.92 -12.49 -10.14
C GLY A 25 -43.32 -11.22 -9.36
N PRO A 26 -42.50 -10.15 -9.36
CA PRO A 26 -42.83 -8.90 -8.67
C PRO A 26 -44.10 -8.27 -9.27
N SER A 27 -45.05 -7.89 -8.41
CA SER A 27 -46.26 -7.17 -8.84
C SER A 27 -45.97 -5.70 -9.18
N ALA A 28 -46.88 -5.04 -9.89
CA ALA A 28 -46.77 -3.61 -10.18
C ALA A 28 -46.54 -2.76 -8.92
N LEU A 29 -47.13 -3.17 -7.79
CA LEU A 29 -46.98 -2.50 -6.50
C LEU A 29 -45.56 -2.66 -5.91
N HIS A 30 -44.88 -3.79 -6.10
CA HIS A 30 -43.48 -3.97 -5.69
C HIS A 30 -42.54 -3.06 -6.48
N LEU A 31 -42.79 -2.94 -7.79
CA LEU A 31 -42.00 -2.08 -8.66
C LEU A 31 -42.22 -0.60 -8.32
N ALA A 32 -43.47 -0.20 -8.04
CA ALA A 32 -43.80 1.15 -7.59
C ALA A 32 -43.19 1.47 -6.21
N ALA A 33 -43.23 0.53 -5.26
CA ALA A 33 -42.61 0.66 -3.95
C ALA A 33 -41.08 0.87 -4.01
N ARG A 34 -40.41 0.34 -5.04
CA ARG A 34 -38.96 0.51 -5.26
C ARG A 34 -38.59 1.88 -5.83
N CYS A 35 -39.49 2.53 -6.57
CA CYS A 35 -39.23 3.82 -7.21
C CYS A 35 -39.50 4.99 -6.25
N PRO A 36 -38.65 6.03 -6.18
CA PRO A 36 -38.86 7.15 -5.27
C PRO A 36 -40.16 7.91 -5.59
N GLY A 37 -41.00 8.14 -4.56
CA GLY A 37 -42.26 8.87 -4.65
C GLY A 37 -43.49 8.02 -4.30
N ALA A 38 -44.58 8.68 -3.88
CA ALA A 38 -45.85 8.03 -3.51
C ALA A 38 -46.85 7.92 -4.66
N ALA A 39 -46.77 8.81 -5.65
CA ALA A 39 -47.89 9.01 -6.55
C ALA A 39 -48.23 7.77 -7.40
N ALA A 40 -47.25 6.95 -7.80
CA ALA A 40 -47.51 5.70 -8.53
C ALA A 40 -48.12 4.63 -7.62
N VAL A 41 -47.74 4.62 -6.35
CA VAL A 41 -48.31 3.74 -5.31
C VAL A 41 -49.74 4.16 -5.00
N ASP A 42 -50.01 5.46 -4.84
CA ASP A 42 -51.35 5.99 -4.56
C ASP A 42 -52.35 5.65 -5.68
N LEU A 43 -51.92 5.77 -6.95
CA LEU A 43 -52.74 5.39 -8.10
C LEU A 43 -53.04 3.89 -8.12
N LEU A 44 -52.05 3.04 -7.80
CA LEU A 44 -52.27 1.59 -7.74
C LEU A 44 -53.18 1.20 -6.58
N LEU A 45 -53.08 1.87 -5.42
CA LEU A 45 -53.90 1.62 -4.24
C LEU A 45 -55.40 1.90 -4.47
N GLN A 46 -55.75 2.83 -5.36
CA GLN A 46 -57.15 3.11 -5.73
C GLN A 46 -57.87 1.88 -6.31
N HIS A 47 -57.11 0.94 -6.89
CA HIS A 47 -57.64 -0.29 -7.49
C HIS A 47 -57.59 -1.52 -6.54
N LYS A 48 -57.35 -1.32 -5.22
CA LYS A 48 -57.34 -2.37 -4.18
C LYS A 48 -56.44 -3.60 -4.49
N PRO A 49 -55.14 -3.42 -4.79
CA PRO A 49 -54.22 -4.51 -5.05
C PRO A 49 -53.93 -5.33 -3.78
N LEU A 50 -53.47 -6.57 -3.94
CA LEU A 50 -53.10 -7.44 -2.82
C LEU A 50 -51.81 -6.95 -2.14
N LEU A 51 -51.95 -6.35 -0.95
CA LEU A 51 -50.88 -5.70 -0.20
C LEU A 51 -49.88 -6.69 0.44
N GLU A 52 -50.26 -7.96 0.62
CA GLU A 52 -49.46 -8.96 1.35
C GLU A 52 -48.80 -10.00 0.44
N THR A 53 -48.87 -9.81 -0.88
CA THR A 53 -48.24 -10.75 -1.82
C THR A 53 -46.73 -10.65 -1.74
N PRO A 54 -45.99 -11.76 -1.49
CA PRO A 54 -44.54 -11.73 -1.54
C PRO A 54 -44.04 -11.80 -2.98
N ASP A 55 -42.97 -11.06 -3.30
CA ASP A 55 -42.24 -11.17 -4.56
C ASP A 55 -41.28 -12.38 -4.60
N GLN A 56 -40.44 -12.46 -5.64
CA GLN A 56 -39.45 -13.54 -5.83
C GLN A 56 -38.49 -13.69 -4.65
N ASP A 57 -38.22 -12.59 -3.93
CA ASP A 57 -37.33 -12.55 -2.77
C ASP A 57 -38.08 -12.85 -1.46
N GLY A 58 -39.39 -13.10 -1.55
CA GLY A 58 -40.26 -13.32 -0.40
C GLY A 58 -40.68 -12.04 0.31
N LEU A 59 -40.48 -10.86 -0.31
CA LEU A 59 -40.74 -9.57 0.33
C LEU A 59 -42.12 -9.04 -0.06
N THR A 60 -42.83 -8.44 0.90
CA THR A 60 -44.07 -7.71 0.62
C THR A 60 -43.77 -6.33 0.00
N PRO A 61 -44.75 -5.66 -0.65
CA PRO A 61 -44.59 -4.31 -1.17
C PRO A 61 -44.13 -3.30 -0.11
N LEU A 62 -44.64 -3.42 1.13
CA LEU A 62 -44.21 -2.58 2.26
C LEU A 62 -42.75 -2.85 2.63
N ALA A 63 -42.36 -4.13 2.71
CA ALA A 63 -40.98 -4.54 2.98
C ALA A 63 -40.02 -4.02 1.89
N ARG A 64 -40.45 -4.06 0.62
CA ARG A 64 -39.69 -3.51 -0.51
C ARG A 64 -39.54 -1.99 -0.46
N ALA A 65 -40.58 -1.27 -0.03
CA ALA A 65 -40.54 0.19 0.16
C ALA A 65 -39.59 0.61 1.29
N LEU A 66 -39.53 -0.17 2.38
CA LEU A 66 -38.58 0.06 3.47
C LEU A 66 -37.14 -0.26 3.04
N ALA A 67 -36.92 -1.36 2.31
CA ALA A 67 -35.61 -1.73 1.78
C ALA A 67 -35.05 -0.74 0.75
N SER A 68 -35.92 -0.03 0.01
CA SER A 68 -35.52 1.01 -0.95
C SER A 68 -35.38 2.41 -0.33
N GLY A 69 -35.75 2.59 0.94
CA GLY A 69 -35.74 3.89 1.62
C GLY A 69 -36.81 4.87 1.11
N ASN A 70 -37.89 4.39 0.48
CA ASN A 70 -38.94 5.24 -0.07
C ASN A 70 -39.99 5.61 0.99
N SER A 71 -39.71 6.63 1.81
CA SER A 71 -40.59 7.08 2.89
C SER A 71 -42.02 7.36 2.45
N ALA A 72 -42.19 8.01 1.29
CA ALA A 72 -43.51 8.41 0.78
C ALA A 72 -44.38 7.18 0.45
N ALA A 73 -43.82 6.14 -0.18
CA ALA A 73 -44.54 4.90 -0.42
C ALA A 73 -44.85 4.12 0.87
N VAL A 74 -43.97 4.18 1.88
CA VAL A 74 -44.23 3.56 3.19
C VAL A 74 -45.46 4.21 3.84
N HIS A 75 -45.57 5.54 3.82
CA HIS A 75 -46.77 6.23 4.34
C HIS A 75 -48.05 5.78 3.63
N SER A 76 -48.06 5.74 2.29
CA SER A 76 -49.23 5.34 1.52
C SER A 76 -49.63 3.88 1.75
N LEU A 77 -48.65 2.96 1.81
CA LEU A 77 -48.91 1.53 2.02
C LEU A 77 -49.40 1.23 3.45
N VAL A 78 -48.83 1.89 4.45
CA VAL A 78 -49.28 1.75 5.85
C VAL A 78 -50.67 2.36 6.03
N ALA A 79 -50.96 3.49 5.39
CA ALA A 79 -52.30 4.10 5.40
C ALA A 79 -53.35 3.21 4.72
N ALA A 80 -52.95 2.45 3.69
CA ALA A 80 -53.80 1.45 3.04
C ALA A 80 -54.01 0.16 3.85
N GLY A 81 -53.37 0.04 5.03
CA GLY A 81 -53.56 -1.09 5.94
C GLY A 81 -52.61 -2.27 5.70
N ALA A 82 -51.48 -2.07 5.02
CA ALA A 82 -50.45 -3.10 4.87
C ALA A 82 -49.93 -3.57 6.23
N SER A 83 -49.67 -4.88 6.36
CA SER A 83 -49.25 -5.46 7.62
C SER A 83 -47.80 -5.06 7.97
N VAL A 84 -47.60 -4.51 9.17
CA VAL A 84 -46.29 -4.01 9.64
C VAL A 84 -45.43 -5.09 10.32
N ASN A 85 -45.99 -6.26 10.59
CA ASN A 85 -45.33 -7.37 11.28
C ASN A 85 -44.89 -8.46 10.29
N VAL A 86 -44.26 -8.03 9.21
CA VAL A 86 -43.67 -8.91 8.20
C VAL A 86 -42.17 -9.05 8.46
N ASP A 87 -41.62 -10.20 8.07
CA ASP A 87 -40.18 -10.44 8.14
C ASP A 87 -39.53 -10.17 6.78
N LEU A 88 -38.45 -9.38 6.79
CA LEU A 88 -37.48 -9.22 5.72
C LEU A 88 -36.42 -10.33 5.81
N ARG A 89 -35.81 -10.71 4.69
CA ARG A 89 -34.62 -11.57 4.69
C ARG A 89 -33.36 -10.73 4.80
N ASP A 90 -32.63 -10.88 5.90
CA ASP A 90 -31.24 -10.44 6.03
C ASP A 90 -30.32 -11.67 6.04
N GLY A 91 -29.78 -12.01 4.87
CA GLY A 91 -29.10 -13.29 4.64
C GLY A 91 -30.02 -14.48 4.96
N PRO A 92 -29.63 -15.41 5.85
CA PRO A 92 -30.47 -16.55 6.21
C PRO A 92 -31.53 -16.25 7.28
N TYR A 93 -31.55 -15.04 7.86
CA TYR A 93 -32.38 -14.74 9.03
C TYR A 93 -33.63 -13.91 8.65
N PRO A 94 -34.82 -14.29 9.14
CA PRO A 94 -36.02 -13.46 9.06
C PRO A 94 -35.96 -12.32 10.10
N VAL A 95 -36.05 -11.08 9.65
CA VAL A 95 -35.92 -9.88 10.48
C VAL A 95 -37.17 -9.02 10.35
N ASN A 96 -37.82 -8.71 11.47
CA ASN A 96 -39.00 -7.85 11.49
C ASN A 96 -38.72 -6.44 10.93
N LEU A 97 -39.70 -5.84 10.21
CA LEU A 97 -39.60 -4.51 9.61
C LEU A 97 -39.08 -3.42 10.57
N LEU A 98 -39.52 -3.42 11.83
CA LEU A 98 -39.09 -2.43 12.83
C LEU A 98 -37.59 -2.56 13.16
N VAL A 99 -37.11 -3.79 13.30
CA VAL A 99 -35.70 -4.07 13.58
C VAL A 99 -34.83 -3.75 12.36
N TYR A 100 -35.31 -4.06 11.16
CA TYR A 100 -34.62 -3.74 9.91
C TYR A 100 -34.49 -2.23 9.69
N ALA A 101 -35.55 -1.46 9.95
CA ALA A 101 -35.54 0.00 9.85
C ALA A 101 -34.53 0.62 10.82
N ALA A 102 -34.49 0.12 12.06
CA ALA A 102 -33.52 0.54 13.06
C ALA A 102 -32.07 0.15 12.70
N MET A 103 -31.86 -1.03 12.13
CA MET A 103 -30.54 -1.54 11.74
C MET A 103 -29.89 -0.75 10.61
N ASN A 104 -30.68 -0.33 9.61
CA ASN A 104 -30.21 0.42 8.45
C ASN A 104 -30.24 1.96 8.65
N ASN A 105 -30.50 2.42 9.88
CA ASN A 105 -30.55 3.84 10.24
C ASN A 105 -31.53 4.66 9.38
N LEU A 106 -32.74 4.14 9.17
CA LEU A 106 -33.81 4.87 8.47
C LEU A 106 -34.32 6.07 9.28
N PRO A 107 -34.98 7.06 8.66
CA PRO A 107 -35.51 8.25 9.34
C PRO A 107 -36.41 7.89 10.52
N GLY A 108 -36.29 8.64 11.64
CA GLY A 108 -37.04 8.40 12.87
C GLY A 108 -38.56 8.43 12.68
N GLU A 109 -39.04 9.27 11.76
CA GLU A 109 -40.46 9.36 11.36
C GLU A 109 -41.04 8.01 10.90
N LEU A 110 -40.28 7.22 10.13
CA LEU A 110 -40.74 5.91 9.66
C LEU A 110 -40.84 4.90 10.81
N ILE A 111 -39.89 4.95 11.74
CA ILE A 111 -39.93 4.09 12.95
C ILE A 111 -41.16 4.45 13.78
N GLN A 112 -41.44 5.74 13.98
CA GLN A 112 -42.62 6.21 14.70
C GLN A 112 -43.92 5.79 13.99
N LEU A 113 -43.98 5.87 12.65
CA LEU A 113 -45.13 5.43 11.86
C LEU A 113 -45.41 3.93 12.06
N LEU A 114 -44.37 3.08 12.00
CA LEU A 114 -44.51 1.64 12.22
C LEU A 114 -45.01 1.33 13.64
N LEU A 115 -44.51 2.04 14.65
CA LEU A 115 -44.97 1.90 16.04
C LEU A 115 -46.45 2.32 16.21
N LYS A 116 -46.86 3.44 15.60
CA LYS A 116 -48.25 3.91 15.61
C LYS A 116 -49.23 2.86 15.06
N HIS A 117 -48.79 2.09 14.07
CA HIS A 117 -49.55 0.98 13.48
C HIS A 117 -49.31 -0.38 14.16
N LYS A 118 -48.87 -0.39 15.42
CA LYS A 118 -48.71 -1.58 16.28
C LYS A 118 -47.66 -2.59 15.78
N ALA A 119 -46.54 -2.11 15.23
CA ALA A 119 -45.37 -2.97 14.99
C ALA A 119 -44.87 -3.62 16.30
N SER A 120 -44.39 -4.86 16.21
CA SER A 120 -43.97 -5.65 17.37
C SER A 120 -42.72 -5.09 18.03
N ALA A 121 -42.93 -4.34 19.12
CA ALA A 121 -41.89 -3.79 20.00
C ALA A 121 -40.96 -4.87 20.59
N LYS A 122 -41.42 -6.12 20.71
CA LYS A 122 -40.63 -7.25 21.26
C LYS A 122 -39.77 -7.97 20.22
N ALA A 123 -39.87 -7.60 18.94
CA ALA A 123 -39.10 -8.26 17.90
C ALA A 123 -37.60 -8.07 18.11
N THR A 124 -36.85 -9.15 17.95
CA THR A 124 -35.38 -9.18 18.05
C THR A 124 -34.79 -9.82 16.81
N HIS A 125 -33.62 -9.36 16.40
CA HIS A 125 -32.87 -9.97 15.32
C HIS A 125 -32.41 -11.40 15.71
N PRO A 126 -32.66 -12.45 14.90
CA PRO A 126 -32.36 -13.85 15.27
C PRO A 126 -30.89 -14.13 15.59
N ALA A 127 -29.96 -13.59 14.79
CA ALA A 127 -28.52 -13.84 14.97
C ALA A 127 -27.88 -13.08 16.14
N THR A 128 -28.27 -11.82 16.37
CA THR A 128 -27.62 -10.94 17.35
C THR A 128 -28.39 -10.82 18.65
N GLY A 129 -29.70 -11.13 18.64
CA GLY A 129 -30.62 -10.87 19.73
C GLY A 129 -30.92 -9.37 19.96
N ASN A 130 -30.46 -8.47 19.08
CA ASN A 130 -30.71 -7.04 19.22
C ASN A 130 -32.18 -6.72 18.89
N ASN A 131 -32.84 -5.94 19.75
CA ASN A 131 -34.12 -5.28 19.43
C ASN A 131 -33.89 -3.95 18.69
N ALA A 132 -34.97 -3.27 18.28
CA ALA A 132 -34.88 -1.98 17.59
C ALA A 132 -34.15 -0.91 18.42
N LEU A 133 -34.37 -0.86 19.74
CA LEU A 133 -33.70 0.10 20.63
C LEU A 133 -32.18 -0.08 20.62
N HIS A 134 -31.65 -1.32 20.61
CA HIS A 134 -30.21 -1.59 20.53
C HIS A 134 -29.56 -1.00 19.27
N TYR A 135 -30.24 -1.06 18.12
CA TYR A 135 -29.71 -0.53 16.87
C TYR A 135 -29.79 1.00 16.84
N VAL A 136 -30.91 1.59 17.25
CA VAL A 136 -31.10 3.07 17.22
C VAL A 136 -30.06 3.78 18.10
N VAL A 137 -29.83 3.32 19.33
CA VAL A 137 -28.86 3.98 20.25
C VAL A 137 -27.41 3.89 19.77
N SER A 138 -27.10 2.99 18.84
CA SER A 138 -25.76 2.87 18.25
C SER A 138 -25.49 3.95 17.19
N HIS A 139 -26.53 4.57 16.64
CA HIS A 139 -26.45 5.54 15.53
C HIS A 139 -26.66 6.98 16.02
N ARG A 140 -25.64 7.54 16.70
CA ARG A 140 -25.73 8.89 17.28
C ARG A 140 -25.86 10.04 16.28
N SER A 141 -25.60 9.82 14.99
CA SER A 141 -25.65 10.84 13.95
C SER A 141 -27.07 11.22 13.50
N ASN A 142 -28.11 10.60 14.06
CA ASN A 142 -29.50 10.86 13.69
C ASN A 142 -30.05 12.09 14.45
N PRO A 143 -30.55 13.14 13.77
CA PRO A 143 -31.06 14.35 14.44
C PRO A 143 -32.29 14.07 15.32
N ASP A 144 -33.11 13.07 14.97
CA ASP A 144 -34.36 12.74 15.68
C ASP A 144 -34.18 11.59 16.69
N LEU A 145 -32.93 11.31 17.09
CA LEU A 145 -32.58 10.16 17.91
C LEU A 145 -33.33 10.13 19.26
N LEU A 146 -33.37 11.26 19.97
CA LEU A 146 -33.98 11.33 21.30
C LEU A 146 -35.50 11.08 21.23
N GLU A 147 -36.18 11.66 20.25
CA GLU A 147 -37.61 11.48 20.04
C GLU A 147 -37.94 10.06 19.57
N THR A 148 -37.10 9.48 18.70
CA THR A 148 -37.25 8.09 18.27
C THR A 148 -37.08 7.11 19.44
N VAL A 149 -36.09 7.34 20.31
CA VAL A 149 -35.87 6.52 21.52
C VAL A 149 -37.03 6.68 22.50
N ARG A 150 -37.56 7.90 22.70
CA ARG A 150 -38.75 8.16 23.52
C ARG A 150 -39.96 7.39 23.00
N ALA A 151 -40.22 7.46 21.69
CA ALA A 151 -41.32 6.76 21.05
C ALA A 151 -41.20 5.22 21.18
N LEU A 152 -40.00 4.68 21.05
CA LEU A 152 -39.72 3.25 21.22
C LEU A 152 -39.99 2.77 22.66
N LEU A 153 -39.56 3.56 23.66
CA LEU A 153 -39.78 3.24 25.08
C LEU A 153 -41.25 3.37 25.47
N ASP A 154 -41.93 4.42 24.99
CA ASP A 154 -43.37 4.62 25.24
C ASP A 154 -44.23 3.56 24.54
N ALA A 155 -43.74 2.97 23.44
CA ALA A 155 -44.34 1.80 22.79
C ALA A 155 -44.16 0.47 23.57
N GLY A 156 -43.53 0.51 24.74
CA GLY A 156 -43.38 -0.64 25.64
C GLY A 156 -42.19 -1.53 25.33
N ILE A 157 -41.17 -1.03 24.61
CA ILE A 157 -39.88 -1.73 24.51
C ILE A 157 -39.20 -1.73 25.88
N ASP A 158 -38.81 -2.90 26.35
CA ASP A 158 -38.06 -3.04 27.59
C ASP A 158 -36.67 -2.40 27.46
N ALA A 159 -36.44 -1.30 28.21
CA ALA A 159 -35.17 -0.59 28.28
C ALA A 159 -34.02 -1.47 28.80
N ASN A 160 -34.36 -2.54 29.53
CA ASN A 160 -33.42 -3.48 30.14
C ASN A 160 -33.28 -4.78 29.35
N ALA A 161 -33.94 -4.90 28.19
CA ALA A 161 -33.76 -6.04 27.32
C ALA A 161 -32.27 -6.19 26.95
N VAL A 162 -31.78 -7.42 26.98
CA VAL A 162 -30.40 -7.75 26.64
C VAL A 162 -30.34 -8.55 25.35
N ASN A 163 -29.32 -8.30 24.54
CA ASN A 163 -29.06 -9.08 23.33
C ASN A 163 -28.38 -10.43 23.62
N ALA A 164 -28.04 -11.19 22.58
CA ALA A 164 -27.41 -12.51 22.72
C ALA A 164 -26.03 -12.48 23.43
N LYS A 165 -25.42 -11.30 23.57
CA LYS A 165 -24.16 -11.08 24.31
C LYS A 165 -24.40 -10.48 25.71
N GLY A 166 -25.64 -10.48 26.20
CA GLY A 166 -26.01 -9.91 27.50
C GLY A 166 -25.94 -8.38 27.56
N ARG A 167 -25.81 -7.68 26.43
CA ARG A 167 -25.68 -6.21 26.43
C ARG A 167 -27.05 -5.58 26.35
N SER A 168 -27.31 -4.61 27.23
CA SER A 168 -28.48 -3.73 27.17
C SER A 168 -28.28 -2.53 26.24
N ALA A 169 -29.35 -1.79 25.95
CA ALA A 169 -29.30 -0.55 25.18
C ALA A 169 -28.32 0.47 25.76
N LEU A 170 -28.26 0.59 27.10
CA LEU A 170 -27.34 1.50 27.79
C LEU A 170 -25.85 1.16 27.53
N HIS A 171 -25.50 -0.13 27.37
CA HIS A 171 -24.14 -0.53 27.00
C HIS A 171 -23.75 -0.01 25.60
N LEU A 172 -24.68 -0.09 24.65
CA LEU A 172 -24.45 0.35 23.28
C LEU A 172 -24.41 1.88 23.19
N ALA A 173 -25.28 2.57 23.93
CA ALA A 173 -25.29 4.03 24.03
C ALA A 173 -23.95 4.57 24.58
N ALA A 174 -23.45 4.00 25.68
CA ALA A 174 -22.16 4.36 26.26
C ALA A 174 -20.98 4.03 25.32
N ASN A 175 -21.07 2.93 24.58
CA ASN A 175 -20.07 2.59 23.56
C ASN A 175 -20.05 3.59 22.39
N ALA A 176 -21.21 4.06 21.93
CA ALA A 176 -21.30 5.03 20.84
C ALA A 176 -20.83 6.45 21.23
N HIS A 177 -20.75 6.75 22.52
CA HIS A 177 -20.28 8.05 23.01
C HIS A 177 -18.78 8.24 22.74
N ASN A 178 -18.41 9.17 21.85
CA ASN A 178 -17.01 9.38 21.46
C ASN A 178 -16.21 10.25 22.46
N GLY A 179 -16.87 10.90 23.43
CA GLY A 179 -16.24 11.70 24.47
C GLY A 179 -15.69 13.04 23.98
N SER A 180 -16.12 13.52 22.80
CA SER A 180 -15.83 14.88 22.35
C SER A 180 -16.67 15.91 23.12
N ALA A 181 -16.19 17.15 23.20
CA ALA A 181 -16.91 18.25 23.85
C ALA A 181 -18.26 18.59 23.19
N GLU A 182 -18.53 18.06 21.99
CA GLU A 182 -19.77 18.27 21.23
C GLU A 182 -20.81 17.14 21.46
N CYS A 183 -20.42 16.01 22.06
CA CYS A 183 -21.32 14.88 22.31
C CYS A 183 -21.94 14.95 23.71
N SER A 184 -23.23 15.24 23.78
CA SER A 184 -24.01 15.28 25.03
C SER A 184 -24.39 13.87 25.54
N ALA A 185 -24.45 13.72 26.87
CA ALA A 185 -24.94 12.53 27.56
C ALA A 185 -26.48 12.46 27.68
N ALA A 186 -27.22 13.33 26.99
CA ALA A 186 -28.69 13.41 27.03
C ALA A 186 -29.40 12.09 26.66
N LEU A 187 -28.81 11.26 25.78
CA LEU A 187 -29.37 9.96 25.41
C LEU A 187 -29.32 8.98 26.59
N GLU A 188 -28.17 8.89 27.26
CA GLU A 188 -28.00 8.07 28.45
C GLU A 188 -28.88 8.55 29.60
N GLU A 189 -29.02 9.86 29.77
CA GLU A 189 -29.90 10.44 30.76
C GLU A 189 -31.36 10.03 30.51
N LEU A 190 -31.83 10.12 29.26
CA LEU A 190 -33.18 9.69 28.88
C LEU A 190 -33.41 8.19 29.17
N LEU A 191 -32.44 7.34 28.85
CA LEU A 191 -32.53 5.90 29.14
C LEU A 191 -32.61 5.63 30.64
N LEU A 192 -31.80 6.31 31.45
CA LEU A 192 -31.81 6.18 32.91
C LEU A 192 -33.14 6.69 33.51
N GLN A 193 -33.64 7.84 33.06
CA GLN A 193 -34.94 8.38 33.48
C GLN A 193 -36.09 7.41 33.18
N LYS A 194 -36.01 6.66 32.07
CA LYS A 194 -36.99 5.64 31.67
C LYS A 194 -36.73 4.26 32.27
N GLY A 195 -35.87 4.14 33.28
CA GLY A 195 -35.68 2.93 34.08
C GLY A 195 -34.64 1.94 33.55
N ALA A 196 -33.70 2.38 32.71
CA ALA A 196 -32.56 1.55 32.30
C ALA A 196 -31.59 1.31 33.47
N ARG A 197 -31.14 0.07 33.61
CA ARG A 197 -30.26 -0.40 34.68
C ARG A 197 -28.78 -0.24 34.33
N ALA A 198 -28.08 0.61 35.07
CA ALA A 198 -26.65 0.85 34.94
C ALA A 198 -25.76 -0.26 35.52
N ASP A 199 -26.32 -1.22 36.25
CA ASP A 199 -25.64 -2.37 36.87
C ASP A 199 -25.73 -3.67 36.05
N THR A 200 -26.44 -3.63 34.92
CA THR A 200 -26.57 -4.77 34.01
C THR A 200 -25.19 -5.22 33.53
N LYS A 201 -24.89 -6.52 33.57
CA LYS A 201 -23.60 -7.08 33.14
C LYS A 201 -23.73 -7.79 31.78
N ASP A 202 -22.80 -7.52 30.87
CA ASP A 202 -22.67 -8.26 29.61
C ASP A 202 -22.12 -9.68 29.83
N CYS A 203 -21.99 -10.46 28.74
CA CYS A 203 -21.43 -11.82 28.80
C CYS A 203 -19.98 -11.88 29.29
N ARG A 204 -19.28 -10.73 29.38
CA ARG A 204 -17.93 -10.61 29.95
C ARG A 204 -17.96 -9.97 31.33
N GLY A 205 -19.11 -9.86 31.99
CA GLY A 205 -19.24 -9.25 33.30
C GLY A 205 -19.11 -7.73 33.32
N ARG A 206 -19.05 -7.05 32.17
CA ARG A 206 -18.88 -5.59 32.10
C ARG A 206 -20.21 -4.87 32.26
N VAL A 207 -20.21 -3.83 33.08
CA VAL A 207 -21.29 -2.84 33.17
C VAL A 207 -21.15 -1.73 32.11
N PRO A 208 -22.20 -0.95 31.76
CA PRO A 208 -22.15 0.13 30.79
C PRO A 208 -21.01 1.13 31.00
N LEU A 209 -20.66 1.42 32.26
CA LEU A 209 -19.56 2.33 32.61
C LEU A 209 -18.20 1.87 32.06
N HIS A 210 -17.96 0.57 31.89
CA HIS A 210 -16.74 0.06 31.25
C HIS A 210 -16.60 0.58 29.81
N TYR A 211 -17.71 0.78 29.11
CA TYR A 211 -17.74 1.17 27.71
C TYR A 211 -17.47 2.66 27.46
N ALA A 212 -17.46 3.47 28.53
CA ALA A 212 -16.93 4.82 28.48
C ALA A 212 -15.43 4.83 28.14
N PHE A 213 -14.69 3.84 28.68
CA PHE A 213 -13.23 3.74 28.53
C PHE A 213 -12.80 2.69 27.48
N VAL A 214 -13.62 1.68 27.20
CA VAL A 214 -13.28 0.58 26.27
C VAL A 214 -14.36 0.37 25.22
N LYS A 215 -13.99 0.46 23.94
CA LYS A 215 -14.95 0.23 22.85
C LYS A 215 -15.17 -1.26 22.56
N ILE A 216 -16.38 -1.57 22.12
CA ILE A 216 -16.74 -2.90 21.60
C ILE A 216 -15.80 -3.18 20.40
N HIS A 217 -15.13 -4.34 20.41
CA HIS A 217 -14.09 -4.77 19.45
C HIS A 217 -12.69 -4.14 19.61
N ARG A 218 -12.47 -3.24 20.58
CA ARG A 218 -11.15 -2.65 20.87
C ARG A 218 -10.82 -2.73 22.36
N HIS A 219 -10.33 -3.90 22.79
CA HIS A 219 -10.15 -4.24 24.20
C HIS A 219 -8.97 -3.52 24.88
N TRP A 220 -8.01 -3.01 24.12
CA TRP A 220 -6.82 -2.27 24.57
C TRP A 220 -6.72 -0.91 23.87
N ASP A 221 -7.84 -0.17 23.80
CA ASP A 221 -7.82 1.18 23.27
C ASP A 221 -7.02 2.10 24.21
N ASN A 222 -5.92 2.66 23.71
CA ASN A 222 -5.06 3.60 24.44
C ASN A 222 -5.25 5.05 23.93
N SER A 223 -6.37 5.32 23.24
CA SER A 223 -6.70 6.66 22.74
C SER A 223 -6.88 7.64 23.92
N PRO A 224 -6.11 8.74 24.00
CA PRO A 224 -6.20 9.71 25.09
C PRO A 224 -7.46 10.56 24.95
N CYS A 225 -8.56 10.13 25.57
CA CYS A 225 -9.80 10.90 25.66
C CYS A 225 -10.47 10.63 27.01
N ASP A 226 -11.06 11.68 27.57
CA ASP A 226 -11.56 11.72 28.95
C ASP A 226 -13.09 11.94 28.94
N PRO A 227 -13.91 10.88 29.03
CA PRO A 227 -15.36 10.96 28.89
C PRO A 227 -16.04 11.43 30.19
N VAL A 228 -15.73 12.65 30.64
CA VAL A 228 -16.11 13.16 31.97
C VAL A 228 -17.62 13.21 32.20
N GLU A 229 -18.39 13.73 31.24
CA GLU A 229 -19.85 13.89 31.36
C GLU A 229 -20.55 12.54 31.52
N LEU A 230 -20.26 11.59 30.62
CA LEU A 230 -20.81 10.23 30.66
C LEU A 230 -20.38 9.46 31.92
N ALA A 231 -19.10 9.56 32.28
CA ALA A 231 -18.56 8.90 33.46
C ALA A 231 -19.25 9.39 34.74
N ASN A 232 -19.47 10.70 34.86
CA ASN A 232 -20.17 11.28 35.99
C ASN A 232 -21.64 10.87 36.02
N LEU A 233 -22.35 10.93 34.89
CA LEU A 233 -23.76 10.55 34.79
C LEU A 233 -24.00 9.10 35.24
N LEU A 234 -23.20 8.18 34.70
CA LEU A 234 -23.32 6.76 35.03
C LEU A 234 -22.86 6.47 36.47
N GLN A 235 -21.85 7.19 36.98
CA GLN A 235 -21.38 7.04 38.36
C GLN A 235 -22.44 7.51 39.39
N VAL A 236 -23.17 8.60 39.12
CA VAL A 236 -24.18 9.15 40.05
C VAL A 236 -25.25 8.12 40.39
N SER A 237 -25.53 7.17 39.48
CA SER A 237 -26.54 6.15 39.70
C SER A 237 -26.18 5.18 40.85
N GLN A 238 -24.93 4.69 40.95
CA GLN A 238 -24.45 3.80 42.03
C GLN A 238 -22.91 3.77 42.13
N LEU A 239 -22.35 3.92 43.34
CA LEU A 239 -20.90 3.85 43.59
C LEU A 239 -20.28 2.45 43.34
N SER A 240 -21.06 1.39 43.56
CA SER A 240 -20.67 -0.02 43.35
C SER A 240 -20.30 -0.35 41.89
N LEU A 241 -20.67 0.50 40.94
CA LEU A 241 -20.33 0.32 39.52
C LEU A 241 -18.84 0.46 39.24
N LEU A 242 -18.13 1.27 40.03
CA LEU A 242 -16.67 1.44 39.88
C LEU A 242 -15.86 0.26 40.40
N GLU A 243 -16.46 -0.57 41.23
CA GLU A 243 -15.86 -1.76 41.83
C GLU A 243 -16.22 -3.03 41.06
N SER A 244 -17.15 -2.94 40.10
CA SER A 244 -17.61 -4.07 39.31
C SER A 244 -16.48 -4.58 38.41
N GLN A 245 -16.00 -5.78 38.72
CA GLN A 245 -14.98 -6.47 37.93
C GLN A 245 -15.60 -7.25 36.77
N ASP A 246 -14.94 -7.19 35.62
CA ASP A 246 -15.26 -7.98 34.46
C ASP A 246 -14.63 -9.39 34.48
N GLU A 247 -14.77 -10.14 33.39
CA GLU A 247 -14.17 -11.47 33.21
C GLU A 247 -12.64 -11.44 33.30
N PHE A 248 -11.98 -10.30 33.14
CA PHE A 248 -10.53 -10.14 33.33
C PHE A 248 -10.16 -9.66 34.73
N GLY A 249 -11.13 -9.49 35.64
CA GLY A 249 -10.93 -8.87 36.94
C GLY A 249 -10.74 -7.35 36.87
N MET A 250 -10.93 -6.75 35.70
CA MET A 250 -10.70 -5.33 35.45
C MET A 250 -11.94 -4.54 35.85
N THR A 251 -11.72 -3.42 36.52
CA THR A 251 -12.77 -2.44 36.84
C THR A 251 -12.74 -1.27 35.86
N PRO A 252 -13.77 -0.40 35.82
CA PRO A 252 -13.73 0.81 35.00
C PRO A 252 -12.51 1.69 35.30
N VAL A 253 -12.03 1.70 36.56
CA VAL A 253 -10.83 2.42 37.01
C VAL A 253 -9.56 1.88 36.35
N HIS A 254 -9.44 0.56 36.18
CA HIS A 254 -8.32 -0.03 35.46
C HIS A 254 -8.27 0.45 34.01
N TYR A 255 -9.42 0.56 33.36
CA TYR A 255 -9.50 1.04 31.99
C TYR A 255 -9.26 2.55 31.86
N ALA A 256 -9.75 3.36 32.82
CA ALA A 256 -9.39 4.78 32.91
C ALA A 256 -7.87 4.96 33.08
N ALA A 257 -7.21 4.09 33.85
CA ALA A 257 -5.76 4.09 34.03
C ALA A 257 -4.98 3.67 32.78
N ILE A 258 -5.51 2.72 31.99
CA ILE A 258 -4.92 2.35 30.68
C ILE A 258 -5.01 3.52 29.70
N ARG A 259 -6.14 4.23 29.67
CA ARG A 259 -6.42 5.30 28.69
C ARG A 259 -5.80 6.66 29.04
N GLY A 260 -5.43 6.87 30.31
CA GLY A 260 -4.89 8.14 30.79
C GLY A 260 -5.95 9.21 31.10
N SER A 261 -7.20 8.81 31.37
CA SER A 261 -8.34 9.71 31.64
C SER A 261 -8.20 10.38 33.02
N SER A 262 -7.44 11.47 33.09
CA SER A 262 -6.96 12.08 34.35
C SER A 262 -8.07 12.76 35.16
N THR A 263 -9.05 13.38 34.51
CA THR A 263 -10.17 14.09 35.14
C THR A 263 -11.19 13.10 35.72
N CYS A 264 -11.54 12.05 34.95
CA CYS A 264 -12.31 10.92 35.48
C CYS A 264 -11.56 10.26 36.65
N MET A 265 -10.24 10.07 36.54
CA MET A 265 -9.43 9.46 37.60
C MET A 265 -9.45 10.29 38.89
N HIS A 266 -9.38 11.62 38.80
CA HIS A 266 -9.51 12.49 39.97
C HIS A 266 -10.85 12.28 40.71
N SER A 267 -11.94 12.13 39.95
CA SER A 267 -13.29 11.92 40.50
C SER A 267 -13.50 10.50 41.04
N PHE A 268 -12.93 9.49 40.38
CA PHE A 268 -13.04 8.08 40.78
C PHE A 268 -12.18 7.77 42.00
N ALA A 269 -10.92 8.22 42.03
CA ALA A 269 -9.98 7.91 43.12
C ALA A 269 -10.43 8.47 44.49
N GLN A 270 -11.27 9.51 44.52
CA GLN A 270 -11.87 9.99 45.77
C GLN A 270 -12.96 9.05 46.32
N LYS A 271 -13.65 8.32 45.44
CA LYS A 271 -14.90 7.62 45.76
C LYS A 271 -14.75 6.10 45.83
N VAL A 272 -13.73 5.52 45.19
CA VAL A 272 -13.47 4.07 45.15
C VAL A 272 -12.74 3.62 46.40
N LYS A 273 -13.26 2.62 47.13
CA LYS A 273 -12.59 2.02 48.29
C LYS A 273 -12.85 0.50 48.32
N PRO A 274 -11.85 -0.37 48.01
CA PRO A 274 -10.40 -0.10 47.92
C PRO A 274 -9.91 0.34 46.52
N VAL A 275 -8.86 1.18 46.46
CA VAL A 275 -8.24 1.68 45.21
C VAL A 275 -7.32 0.63 44.55
N ASP A 276 -6.72 -0.26 45.36
CA ASP A 276 -5.78 -1.31 44.91
C ASP A 276 -6.47 -2.64 44.55
N ILE A 277 -7.64 -2.58 43.89
CA ILE A 277 -8.28 -3.77 43.34
C ILE A 277 -7.34 -4.37 42.28
N LYS A 278 -7.14 -5.68 42.30
CA LYS A 278 -6.26 -6.37 41.36
C LYS A 278 -7.06 -7.03 40.24
N ASP A 279 -6.57 -6.91 39.02
CA ASP A 279 -7.06 -7.71 37.88
C ASP A 279 -6.66 -9.20 38.03
N LYS A 280 -7.13 -10.06 37.11
CA LYS A 280 -6.73 -11.48 37.08
C LYS A 280 -5.25 -11.69 36.81
N ASN A 281 -4.54 -10.68 36.32
CA ASN A 281 -3.09 -10.72 36.16
C ASN A 281 -2.34 -10.31 37.43
N GLY A 282 -3.03 -9.78 38.46
CA GLY A 282 -2.43 -9.28 39.69
C GLY A 282 -2.04 -7.80 39.64
N ASN A 283 -2.37 -7.08 38.56
CA ASN A 283 -2.09 -5.66 38.37
C ASN A 283 -3.13 -4.76 39.04
N THR A 284 -2.68 -3.68 39.66
CA THR A 284 -3.55 -2.59 40.16
C THR A 284 -3.75 -1.51 39.10
N PRO A 285 -4.74 -0.60 39.26
CA PRO A 285 -4.88 0.55 38.38
C PRO A 285 -3.62 1.42 38.32
N LEU A 286 -2.92 1.60 39.45
CA LEU A 286 -1.64 2.31 39.51
C LEU A 286 -0.58 1.61 38.64
N GLY A 287 -0.46 0.29 38.75
CA GLY A 287 0.45 -0.49 37.93
C GLY A 287 0.18 -0.32 36.42
N LEU A 288 -1.08 -0.35 36.01
CA LEU A 288 -1.45 -0.16 34.61
C LEU A 288 -1.21 1.26 34.10
N ALA A 289 -1.42 2.29 34.93
CA ALA A 289 -1.08 3.68 34.57
C ALA A 289 0.44 3.84 34.35
N VAL A 290 1.25 3.23 35.22
CA VAL A 290 2.72 3.24 35.12
C VAL A 290 3.19 2.47 33.88
N LEU A 291 2.60 1.31 33.60
CA LEU A 291 2.92 0.50 32.41
C LEU A 291 2.67 1.26 31.10
N ASN A 292 1.53 1.95 31.00
CA ASN A 292 1.14 2.72 29.81
C ASN A 292 1.76 4.12 29.74
N GLY A 293 2.50 4.56 30.76
CA GLY A 293 3.22 5.83 30.76
C GLY A 293 2.40 7.07 31.14
N HIS A 294 1.24 6.88 31.79
CA HIS A 294 0.33 7.96 32.15
C HIS A 294 0.67 8.58 33.52
N ALA A 295 1.70 9.43 33.55
CA ALA A 295 2.25 10.03 34.78
C ALA A 295 1.20 10.78 35.62
N THR A 296 0.32 11.57 34.99
CA THR A 296 -0.71 12.35 35.70
C THR A 296 -1.71 11.44 36.43
N CYS A 297 -2.14 10.35 35.78
CA CYS A 297 -3.02 9.36 36.41
C CYS A 297 -2.32 8.62 37.55
N ALA A 298 -1.04 8.26 37.37
CA ALA A 298 -0.24 7.62 38.42
C ALA A 298 -0.07 8.54 39.64
N MET A 299 0.22 9.83 39.42
CA MET A 299 0.31 10.83 40.48
C MET A 299 -1.02 10.97 41.25
N LEU A 300 -2.15 11.07 40.54
CA LEU A 300 -3.48 11.19 41.15
C LEU A 300 -3.86 9.97 42.00
N LEU A 301 -3.46 8.77 41.57
CA LEU A 301 -3.67 7.54 42.34
C LEU A 301 -2.78 7.49 43.59
N VAL A 302 -1.51 7.90 43.49
CA VAL A 302 -0.58 7.97 44.64
C VAL A 302 -1.04 8.99 45.67
N LEU A 303 -1.49 10.19 45.23
CA LEU A 303 -2.08 11.22 46.10
C LEU A 303 -3.33 10.75 46.87
N ARG A 304 -3.94 9.63 46.45
CA ARG A 304 -5.14 9.05 47.04
C ARG A 304 -4.88 7.69 47.70
N ASN A 305 -3.66 7.48 48.19
CA ASN A 305 -3.20 6.31 48.96
C ASN A 305 -3.16 4.98 48.18
N ALA A 306 -3.01 4.99 46.85
CA ALA A 306 -2.67 3.77 46.11
C ALA A 306 -1.24 3.32 46.47
N SER A 307 -1.05 2.04 46.78
CA SER A 307 0.25 1.56 47.25
C SER A 307 1.28 1.39 46.11
N PRO A 308 2.43 2.11 46.14
CA PRO A 308 3.50 1.92 45.15
C PRO A 308 4.37 0.69 45.44
N THR A 309 4.15 -0.02 46.55
CA THR A 309 4.94 -1.20 46.96
C THR A 309 4.48 -2.50 46.32
N LEU A 310 3.37 -2.48 45.57
CA LEU A 310 2.81 -3.65 44.91
C LEU A 310 3.57 -3.99 43.62
N ASP A 311 3.61 -5.27 43.29
CA ASP A 311 4.27 -5.77 42.08
C ASP A 311 3.38 -5.62 40.84
N LEU A 312 3.96 -5.10 39.77
CA LEU A 312 3.43 -5.10 38.41
C LEU A 312 3.72 -6.43 37.73
N VAL A 313 2.70 -7.06 37.17
CA VAL A 313 2.78 -8.30 36.42
C VAL A 313 2.80 -8.00 34.92
N VAL A 314 4.00 -8.10 34.33
CA VAL A 314 4.24 -7.89 32.91
C VAL A 314 4.20 -9.23 32.17
N ARG A 315 3.23 -9.38 31.27
CA ARG A 315 3.19 -10.51 30.33
C ARG A 315 4.22 -10.25 29.23
N ARG A 316 5.15 -11.18 29.01
CA ARG A 316 5.97 -11.16 27.79
C ARG A 316 5.07 -11.49 26.62
N GLU A 317 4.96 -10.60 25.64
CA GLU A 317 4.34 -10.92 24.37
C GLU A 317 5.13 -12.09 23.75
N GLU A 318 4.45 -13.20 23.48
CA GLU A 318 5.01 -14.20 22.60
C GLU A 318 5.06 -13.55 21.21
N PRO A 319 6.21 -13.54 20.52
CA PRO A 319 6.25 -13.04 19.14
C PRO A 319 5.22 -13.79 18.31
N PRO A 320 4.54 -13.14 17.34
CA PRO A 320 3.56 -13.82 16.51
C PRO A 320 4.25 -14.99 15.82
N LEU A 321 3.67 -16.19 15.99
CA LEU A 321 4.15 -17.43 15.38
C LEU A 321 3.99 -17.33 13.85
N GLN A 322 4.93 -16.69 13.17
CA GLN A 322 5.22 -17.00 11.78
C GLN A 322 6.11 -18.25 11.77
N CYS A 323 5.55 -19.33 11.21
CA CYS A 323 6.25 -20.55 10.79
C CYS A 323 6.98 -21.35 11.89
N LEU A 324 6.21 -22.10 12.69
CA LEU A 324 6.71 -23.40 13.18
C LEU A 324 5.75 -24.50 12.75
N ARG A 325 6.22 -25.27 11.77
CA ARG A 325 5.68 -26.56 11.36
C ARG A 325 5.57 -27.46 12.59
N TRP A 326 4.38 -28.01 12.80
CA TRP A 326 3.94 -28.80 13.94
C TRP A 326 5.04 -29.72 14.54
N LEU A 327 5.49 -29.38 15.75
CA LEU A 327 6.21 -30.29 16.64
C LEU A 327 5.52 -30.22 18.01
N TYR A 328 4.97 -31.36 18.44
CA TYR A 328 4.30 -31.58 19.72
C TYR A 328 5.31 -31.40 20.87
N VAL A 329 5.51 -30.17 21.34
CA VAL A 329 6.24 -29.88 22.58
C VAL A 329 5.21 -29.45 23.62
N ARG A 330 5.12 -30.22 24.71
CA ARG A 330 4.29 -29.89 25.88
C ARG A 330 4.58 -28.45 26.32
N LYS A 331 3.61 -27.55 26.18
CA LYS A 331 3.67 -26.17 26.68
C LYS A 331 3.95 -26.19 28.19
N ARG A 332 5.18 -25.84 28.59
CA ARG A 332 5.43 -25.30 29.93
C ARG A 332 5.29 -23.77 29.80
N SER A 333 4.15 -23.23 30.23
CA SER A 333 3.97 -21.78 30.37
C SER A 333 5.05 -21.24 31.30
N ARG A 334 5.88 -20.31 30.82
CA ARG A 334 6.83 -19.59 31.69
C ARG A 334 6.02 -18.71 32.66
N PRO A 335 6.42 -18.61 33.94
CA PRO A 335 5.69 -17.77 34.91
C PRO A 335 5.77 -16.28 34.51
N PRO A 336 4.73 -15.49 34.80
CA PRO A 336 4.72 -14.06 34.52
C PRO A 336 5.80 -13.31 35.34
N LEU A 337 6.31 -12.20 34.81
CA LEU A 337 7.35 -11.39 35.45
C LEU A 337 6.71 -10.39 36.42
N HIS A 338 7.09 -10.46 37.69
CA HIS A 338 6.72 -9.50 38.72
C HIS A 338 7.80 -8.44 38.86
N VAL A 339 7.44 -7.17 38.69
CA VAL A 339 8.33 -6.01 38.74
C VAL A 339 7.73 -5.01 39.72
N PRO A 340 8.42 -4.57 40.79
CA PRO A 340 7.89 -3.55 41.69
C PRO A 340 7.50 -2.27 40.95
N ILE A 341 6.32 -1.69 41.21
CA ILE A 341 5.84 -0.47 40.55
C ILE A 341 6.86 0.69 40.69
N LEU A 342 7.50 0.80 41.86
CA LEU A 342 8.56 1.78 42.12
C LEU A 342 9.76 1.66 41.16
N GLN A 343 10.12 0.43 40.77
CA GLN A 343 11.23 0.19 39.85
C GLN A 343 10.94 0.78 38.45
N GLU A 344 9.71 0.65 37.95
CA GLU A 344 9.33 1.21 36.64
C GLU A 344 9.18 2.75 36.69
N ILE A 345 8.72 3.32 37.81
CA ILE A 345 8.69 4.77 38.03
C ILE A 345 10.10 5.37 38.02
N VAL A 346 11.08 4.70 38.66
CA VAL A 346 12.51 5.08 38.61
C VAL A 346 13.08 4.92 37.19
N ARG A 347 12.74 3.83 36.49
CA ARG A 347 13.20 3.58 35.10
C ARG A 347 12.79 4.70 34.14
N ARG A 348 11.63 5.31 34.36
CA ARG A 348 11.04 6.37 33.52
C ARG A 348 11.39 7.79 33.98
N SER A 349 12.19 7.95 35.04
CA SER A 349 12.66 9.25 35.55
C SER A 349 11.53 10.21 35.98
N TRP A 350 10.44 9.72 36.56
CA TRP A 350 9.31 10.55 37.01
C TRP A 350 9.59 11.24 38.35
N GLN A 351 10.47 12.25 38.34
CA GLN A 351 11.01 12.91 39.53
C GLN A 351 9.94 13.45 40.48
N GLY A 352 8.85 14.05 39.98
CA GLY A 352 7.77 14.57 40.82
C GLY A 352 7.02 13.50 41.60
N ILE A 353 6.78 12.33 40.99
CA ILE A 353 6.12 11.19 41.65
C ILE A 353 7.08 10.56 42.66
N LEU A 354 8.36 10.44 42.32
CA LEU A 354 9.40 9.94 43.23
C LEU A 354 9.52 10.83 44.46
N GLN A 355 9.55 12.16 44.29
CA GLN A 355 9.65 13.10 45.40
C GLN A 355 8.43 13.00 46.34
N HIS A 356 7.23 12.92 45.79
CA HIS A 356 6.01 12.79 46.60
C HIS A 356 5.90 11.42 47.31
N ILE A 357 6.35 10.34 46.65
CA ILE A 357 6.48 9.02 47.27
C ILE A 357 7.51 9.06 48.41
N LEU A 358 8.64 9.76 48.22
CA LEU A 358 9.69 9.92 49.24
C LEU A 358 9.18 10.70 50.46
N GLU A 359 8.49 11.82 50.25
CA GLU A 359 7.90 12.66 51.32
C GLU A 359 6.86 11.90 52.16
N ASN A 360 6.01 11.07 51.53
CA ASN A 360 5.03 10.25 52.26
C ASN A 360 5.66 9.00 52.93
N LEU A 361 6.84 8.56 52.48
CA LEU A 361 7.56 7.39 53.02
C LEU A 361 8.58 7.71 54.11
N GLU A 362 8.91 8.98 54.37
CA GLU A 362 9.78 9.40 55.48
C GLU A 362 9.22 9.00 56.86
N THR A 363 7.93 8.69 56.95
CA THR A 363 7.30 8.15 58.16
C THR A 363 7.54 6.63 58.38
N GLY A 364 8.11 5.91 57.40
CA GLY A 364 8.28 4.45 57.40
C GLY A 364 9.72 4.00 57.11
N GLY A 365 10.62 4.14 58.09
CA GLY A 365 12.09 4.00 57.99
C GLY A 365 12.69 2.61 57.68
N LYS A 366 12.17 1.84 56.73
CA LYS A 366 12.83 0.62 56.20
C LYS A 366 12.92 0.57 54.66
N ALA A 367 12.25 1.50 53.96
CA ALA A 367 12.14 1.46 52.50
C ALA A 367 13.28 2.16 51.74
N LEU A 368 14.04 3.07 52.39
CA LEU A 368 15.16 3.77 51.76
C LEU A 368 16.28 2.80 51.32
N ALA A 369 16.53 1.75 52.11
CA ALA A 369 17.48 0.68 51.77
C ALA A 369 17.01 -0.12 50.53
N LEU A 370 15.71 -0.41 50.44
CA LEU A 370 15.10 -1.10 49.29
C LEU A 370 15.03 -0.22 48.04
N ALA A 371 14.89 1.10 48.18
CA ALA A 371 14.91 2.05 47.06
C ALA A 371 16.33 2.22 46.48
N VAL A 372 17.36 2.09 47.32
CA VAL A 372 18.76 1.99 46.88
C VAL A 372 19.06 0.60 46.31
N GLU A 373 18.40 -0.46 46.78
CA GLU A 373 18.57 -1.83 46.25
C GLU A 373 17.82 -2.04 44.91
N ALA A 374 16.71 -1.33 44.70
CA ALA A 374 15.90 -1.36 43.49
C ALA A 374 16.50 -0.53 42.33
N SER A 375 17.31 0.49 42.63
CA SER A 375 17.99 1.30 41.61
C SER A 375 19.14 0.55 40.90
N PHE A 376 19.61 -0.59 41.43
CA PHE A 376 20.72 -1.37 40.87
C PHE A 376 20.35 -2.70 40.17
N GLN A 377 19.07 -3.12 40.16
CA GLN A 377 18.63 -4.34 39.45
C GLN A 377 18.26 -4.08 37.98
N ARG A 378 19.25 -3.67 37.17
CA ARG A 378 19.09 -3.45 35.72
C ARG A 378 19.40 -4.67 34.84
N THR A 379 19.72 -5.84 35.39
CA THR A 379 20.08 -7.04 34.58
C THR A 379 19.54 -8.33 35.20
N GLN A 380 18.81 -9.13 34.40
CA GLN A 380 18.23 -10.41 34.80
C GLN A 380 19.31 -11.51 34.98
N TRP A 381 19.39 -12.17 36.14
CA TRP A 381 19.04 -13.59 36.37
C TRP A 381 19.42 -14.05 37.81
N SER A 382 18.53 -14.86 38.39
CA SER A 382 18.58 -15.74 39.60
C SER A 382 19.32 -15.34 40.89
N LYS A 383 18.58 -15.43 42.01
CA LYS A 383 19.09 -15.62 43.38
C LYS A 383 20.07 -16.81 43.47
N PRO A 384 21.07 -16.72 44.36
CA PRO A 384 21.13 -17.71 45.44
C PRO A 384 21.29 -17.08 46.83
N HIS A 385 20.83 -17.81 47.83
CA HIS A 385 21.04 -17.58 49.26
C HIS A 385 22.51 -17.26 49.56
N LEU A 386 22.83 -16.32 50.47
CA LEU A 386 24.05 -16.37 51.28
C LEU A 386 24.09 -15.33 52.42
N SER A 387 24.64 -15.81 53.54
CA SER A 387 24.81 -15.23 54.86
C SER A 387 25.94 -14.19 54.99
N ASP A 388 25.67 -13.13 55.78
CA ASP A 388 26.47 -12.40 56.78
C ASP A 388 27.97 -12.06 56.65
N SER A 389 28.58 -12.11 55.47
CA SER A 389 29.82 -11.32 55.22
C SER A 389 29.88 -10.63 53.85
N SER A 390 28.79 -10.71 53.08
CA SER A 390 28.67 -10.33 51.66
C SER A 390 28.19 -8.90 51.39
N VAL A 391 27.87 -8.13 52.44
CA VAL A 391 27.13 -6.85 52.36
C VAL A 391 27.87 -5.77 51.54
N LEU A 392 29.21 -5.83 51.44
CA LEU A 392 30.02 -4.86 50.67
C LEU A 392 30.55 -5.40 49.33
N CYS A 393 30.47 -6.71 49.07
CA CYS A 393 30.87 -7.30 47.79
C CYS A 393 29.81 -7.08 46.70
N ALA A 394 28.52 -7.13 47.05
CA ALA A 394 27.42 -6.87 46.13
C ALA A 394 27.38 -5.42 45.61
N PRO A 395 27.59 -4.37 46.44
CA PRO A 395 27.73 -2.99 45.99
C PRO A 395 28.90 -2.76 45.03
N LEU A 396 30.06 -3.38 45.27
CA LEU A 396 31.21 -3.28 44.38
C LEU A 396 30.94 -3.97 43.04
N GLN A 397 30.34 -5.16 43.05
CA GLN A 397 29.94 -5.87 41.85
C GLN A 397 28.89 -5.09 41.04
N ALA A 398 27.93 -4.46 41.71
CA ALA A 398 26.91 -3.62 41.09
C ALA A 398 27.53 -2.36 40.47
N ALA A 399 28.45 -1.68 41.17
CA ALA A 399 29.16 -0.52 40.65
C ALA A 399 30.00 -0.86 39.39
N LEU A 400 30.62 -2.04 39.35
CA LEU A 400 31.35 -2.52 38.17
C LEU A 400 30.40 -2.85 37.00
N LYS A 401 29.24 -3.47 37.27
CA LYS A 401 28.19 -3.75 36.25
C LYS A 401 27.52 -2.49 35.69
N THR A 402 27.38 -1.44 36.49
CA THR A 402 26.83 -0.14 36.06
C THR A 402 27.89 0.82 35.53
N CYS A 403 29.13 0.33 35.33
CA CYS A 403 30.27 1.11 34.83
C CYS A 403 30.56 2.39 35.66
N SER A 404 30.28 2.37 36.97
CA SER A 404 30.49 3.50 37.88
C SER A 404 31.85 3.40 38.58
N TYR A 405 32.94 3.61 37.82
CA TYR A 405 34.31 3.30 38.27
C TYR A 405 34.80 4.16 39.46
N ASP A 406 34.37 5.41 39.59
CA ASP A 406 34.68 6.26 40.74
C ASP A 406 34.11 5.73 42.06
N LEU A 407 32.88 5.21 42.01
CA LEU A 407 32.24 4.56 43.15
C LEU A 407 32.97 3.24 43.48
N ALA A 408 33.35 2.48 42.46
CA ALA A 408 34.11 1.24 42.62
C ALA A 408 35.48 1.49 43.31
N LEU A 409 36.25 2.49 42.89
CA LEU A 409 37.54 2.84 43.51
C LEU A 409 37.39 3.22 45.00
N ARG A 410 36.36 3.98 45.36
CA ARG A 410 36.06 4.34 46.77
C ARG A 410 35.66 3.13 47.61
N LEU A 411 34.98 2.15 47.02
CA LEU A 411 34.55 0.92 47.68
C LEU A 411 35.71 -0.08 47.85
N ILE A 412 36.62 -0.20 46.88
CA ILE A 412 37.79 -1.10 46.93
C ILE A 412 38.69 -0.78 48.15
N GLY A 413 38.81 0.49 48.53
CA GLY A 413 39.56 0.88 49.73
C GLY A 413 38.96 0.39 51.05
N LYS A 414 37.68 0.04 51.09
CA LYS A 414 36.92 -0.31 52.31
C LYS A 414 36.65 -1.81 52.48
N VAL A 415 36.80 -2.62 51.44
CA VAL A 415 36.56 -4.08 51.48
C VAL A 415 37.79 -4.80 52.02
N LYS A 416 37.62 -5.60 53.09
CA LYS A 416 38.77 -6.18 53.80
C LYS A 416 39.25 -7.55 53.28
N GLN A 417 38.40 -8.54 52.94
CA GLN A 417 38.93 -9.93 52.78
C GLN A 417 38.23 -10.92 51.80
N SER A 418 37.25 -10.56 50.95
CA SER A 418 36.64 -11.53 50.02
C SER A 418 36.43 -10.99 48.59
N TRP A 419 37.43 -11.18 47.73
CA TRP A 419 37.43 -10.70 46.34
C TRP A 419 36.99 -11.77 45.32
N THR A 420 36.73 -12.99 45.80
CA THR A 420 36.20 -14.13 45.06
C THR A 420 34.71 -14.30 45.38
N LEU A 421 33.86 -14.29 44.34
CA LEU A 421 32.43 -14.57 44.50
C LEU A 421 32.23 -16.09 44.58
N TYR A 422 31.75 -16.59 45.72
CA TYR A 422 31.78 -18.02 46.07
C TYR A 422 30.71 -18.91 45.43
N SER A 423 30.02 -18.48 44.37
CA SER A 423 29.17 -19.39 43.59
C SER A 423 29.91 -20.03 42.39
N ASP A 424 30.78 -19.28 41.69
CA ASP A 424 31.23 -19.65 40.32
C ASP A 424 32.77 -19.59 40.10
N LYS A 425 33.58 -19.50 41.17
CA LYS A 425 35.04 -19.20 41.09
C LYS A 425 35.42 -17.91 40.32
N GLN A 426 34.46 -17.03 40.00
CA GLN A 426 34.70 -15.76 39.32
C GLN A 426 35.29 -14.71 40.27
N THR A 427 36.32 -13.99 39.81
CA THR A 427 36.92 -12.85 40.54
C THR A 427 36.31 -11.52 40.09
N MET A 428 36.45 -10.46 40.90
CA MET A 428 35.99 -9.12 40.51
C MET A 428 36.66 -8.60 39.21
N LEU A 429 37.84 -9.10 38.85
CA LEU A 429 38.49 -8.82 37.56
C LEU A 429 37.71 -9.41 36.38
N HIS A 430 37.13 -10.61 36.53
CA HIS A 430 36.27 -11.20 35.49
C HIS A 430 35.01 -10.37 35.26
N VAL A 431 34.41 -9.84 36.33
CA VAL A 431 33.24 -8.96 36.23
C VAL A 431 33.60 -7.64 35.54
N LEU A 432 34.74 -7.02 35.91
CA LEU A 432 35.23 -5.82 35.23
C LEU A 432 35.43 -6.08 33.73
N ALA A 433 36.15 -7.13 33.36
CA ALA A 433 36.45 -7.44 31.96
C ALA A 433 35.20 -7.75 31.12
N ARG A 434 34.17 -8.35 31.72
CA ARG A 434 32.92 -8.71 31.03
C ARG A 434 31.98 -7.53 30.80
N GLU A 435 31.99 -6.53 31.68
CA GLU A 435 31.03 -5.41 31.63
C GLU A 435 31.67 -4.10 31.13
N ALA A 436 33.01 -4.02 31.07
CA ALA A 436 33.73 -2.81 30.64
C ALA A 436 33.42 -2.44 29.17
N PRO A 437 32.85 -1.25 28.91
CA PRO A 437 32.60 -0.75 27.56
C PRO A 437 33.92 -0.29 26.92
N ARG A 438 33.94 -0.36 25.58
CA ARG A 438 35.13 -0.10 24.76
C ARG A 438 35.64 1.35 24.82
N ASP A 439 34.75 2.34 24.84
CA ASP A 439 35.13 3.75 24.60
C ASP A 439 34.92 4.68 25.81
N ALA A 440 34.53 4.15 26.97
CA ALA A 440 34.19 4.98 28.14
C ALA A 440 35.11 4.73 29.33
N GLN A 441 35.77 5.80 29.80
CA GLN A 441 36.52 5.84 31.08
C GLN A 441 37.71 4.86 31.17
N LEU A 442 38.45 4.68 30.06
CA LEU A 442 39.57 3.74 29.92
C LEU A 442 40.63 3.83 31.03
N GLU A 443 41.07 5.03 31.40
CA GLU A 443 42.04 5.22 32.48
C GLU A 443 41.52 4.76 33.85
N LEU A 444 40.23 4.98 34.13
CA LEU A 444 39.60 4.57 35.38
C LEU A 444 39.43 3.05 35.43
N GLN A 445 39.16 2.41 34.30
CA GLN A 445 39.11 0.94 34.20
C GLN A 445 40.46 0.32 34.57
N ILE A 446 41.57 0.85 34.06
CA ILE A 446 42.93 0.37 34.38
C ILE A 446 43.25 0.60 35.87
N LYS A 447 42.91 1.78 36.42
CA LYS A 447 43.11 2.07 37.85
C LYS A 447 42.33 1.10 38.75
N VAL A 448 41.09 0.77 38.38
CA VAL A 448 40.28 -0.23 39.10
C VAL A 448 40.93 -1.62 38.99
N ALA A 449 41.38 -2.03 37.80
CA ALA A 449 42.04 -3.32 37.59
C ALA A 449 43.33 -3.45 38.41
N GLN A 450 44.19 -2.43 38.40
CA GLN A 450 45.42 -2.38 39.18
C GLN A 450 45.12 -2.41 40.69
N ALA A 451 44.13 -1.62 41.15
CA ALA A 451 43.74 -1.62 42.56
C ALA A 451 43.21 -2.97 43.05
N LEU A 452 42.52 -3.73 42.19
CA LEU A 452 42.08 -5.09 42.50
C LEU A 452 43.27 -6.06 42.56
N ILE A 453 44.25 -5.95 41.66
CA ILE A 453 45.47 -6.77 41.67
C ILE A 453 46.32 -6.48 42.92
N ASP A 454 46.51 -5.21 43.27
CA ASP A 454 47.26 -4.79 44.48
C ASP A 454 46.61 -5.29 45.78
N LYS A 455 45.30 -5.54 45.75
CA LYS A 455 44.54 -6.14 46.85
C LYS A 455 44.55 -7.68 46.85
N GLY A 456 45.35 -8.30 45.97
CA GLY A 456 45.59 -9.74 45.95
C GLY A 456 44.66 -10.54 45.05
N VAL A 457 43.95 -9.90 44.11
CA VAL A 457 43.15 -10.64 43.11
C VAL A 457 44.08 -11.23 42.03
N PRO A 458 44.12 -12.56 41.84
CA PRO A 458 45.01 -13.17 40.85
C PRO A 458 44.59 -12.81 39.41
N ALA A 459 45.48 -12.16 38.66
CA ALA A 459 45.25 -11.81 37.26
C ALA A 459 45.05 -13.06 36.36
N MET A 460 45.80 -14.13 36.64
CA MET A 460 45.75 -15.42 35.91
C MET A 460 44.62 -16.36 36.36
N SER A 461 43.64 -15.86 37.13
CA SER A 461 42.54 -16.72 37.56
C SER A 461 41.67 -17.16 36.39
N ARG A 462 41.20 -18.41 36.46
CA ARG A 462 40.17 -18.96 35.56
C ARG A 462 38.89 -19.14 36.36
N ASP A 463 37.76 -18.82 35.73
CA ASP A 463 36.44 -19.05 36.31
C ASP A 463 36.03 -20.54 36.26
N GLU A 464 34.83 -20.87 36.73
CA GLU A 464 34.30 -22.24 36.67
C GLU A 464 34.15 -22.80 35.24
N HIS A 465 34.13 -21.95 34.22
CA HIS A 465 34.06 -22.34 32.82
C HIS A 465 35.44 -22.50 32.19
N GLY A 466 36.52 -22.16 32.92
CA GLY A 466 37.89 -22.18 32.43
C GLY A 466 38.28 -20.92 31.65
N SER A 467 37.41 -19.92 31.56
CA SER A 467 37.68 -18.66 30.86
C SER A 467 38.58 -17.76 31.72
N SER A 468 39.56 -17.11 31.10
CA SER A 468 40.42 -16.14 31.78
C SER A 468 39.83 -14.73 31.69
N VAL A 469 40.35 -13.82 32.53
CA VAL A 469 40.00 -12.39 32.47
C VAL A 469 40.30 -11.80 31.07
N LEU A 470 41.39 -12.26 30.43
CA LEU A 470 41.79 -11.83 29.08
C LEU A 470 40.76 -12.27 28.01
N THR A 471 40.17 -13.46 28.16
CA THR A 471 39.12 -13.95 27.26
C THR A 471 37.90 -13.03 27.23
N TYR A 472 37.49 -12.51 28.40
CA TYR A 472 36.34 -11.58 28.50
C TYR A 472 36.68 -10.18 27.97
N ALA A 473 37.89 -9.68 28.22
CA ALA A 473 38.33 -8.38 27.69
C ALA A 473 38.37 -8.39 26.15
N ALA A 474 38.87 -9.49 25.56
CA ALA A 474 38.91 -9.70 24.12
C ALA A 474 37.51 -9.74 23.49
N MET A 475 36.54 -10.39 24.16
CA MET A 475 35.13 -10.46 23.71
C MET A 475 34.44 -9.08 23.62
N ASN A 476 34.87 -8.11 24.42
CA ASN A 476 34.35 -6.74 24.41
C ASN A 476 35.16 -5.76 23.56
N TRP A 477 36.18 -6.24 22.84
CA TRP A 477 37.09 -5.42 22.02
C TRP A 477 37.77 -4.28 22.81
N ASN A 478 38.05 -4.50 24.09
CA ASN A 478 38.73 -3.50 24.93
C ASN A 478 40.25 -3.71 24.87
N TYR A 479 40.88 -3.07 23.88
CA TYR A 479 42.33 -3.17 23.64
C TYR A 479 43.18 -2.79 24.87
N THR A 480 42.80 -1.74 25.59
CA THR A 480 43.59 -1.25 26.73
C THR A 480 43.63 -2.24 27.89
N LEU A 481 42.50 -2.88 28.21
CA LEU A 481 42.46 -3.96 29.18
C LEU A 481 43.18 -5.21 28.66
N CYS A 482 43.03 -5.55 27.38
CA CYS A 482 43.76 -6.66 26.77
C CYS A 482 45.29 -6.49 26.90
N GLN A 483 45.83 -5.31 26.59
CA GLN A 483 47.25 -5.01 26.75
C GLN A 483 47.68 -5.02 28.22
N PHE A 484 46.92 -4.37 29.11
CA PHE A 484 47.20 -4.36 30.55
C PHE A 484 47.30 -5.78 31.13
N PHE A 485 46.39 -6.68 30.74
CA PHE A 485 46.48 -8.07 31.17
C PHE A 485 47.62 -8.80 30.47
N LEU A 486 47.85 -8.59 29.16
CA LEU A 486 48.95 -9.21 28.42
C LEU A 486 50.32 -8.92 29.08
N ASP A 487 50.55 -7.69 29.54
CA ASP A 487 51.76 -7.28 30.27
C ASP A 487 51.96 -8.05 31.59
N LYS A 488 50.86 -8.47 32.23
CA LYS A 488 50.91 -9.24 33.49
C LYS A 488 50.94 -10.75 33.27
N MET A 489 50.35 -11.24 32.18
CA MET A 489 50.21 -12.67 31.87
C MET A 489 51.38 -13.23 31.04
N GLY A 490 51.98 -12.40 30.19
CA GLY A 490 52.98 -12.78 29.20
C GLY A 490 52.35 -13.25 27.88
N MET A 491 52.92 -12.79 26.75
CA MET A 491 52.38 -12.98 25.41
C MET A 491 52.29 -14.46 24.97
N VAL A 492 53.32 -15.25 25.26
CA VAL A 492 53.35 -16.69 24.91
C VAL A 492 52.33 -17.49 25.72
N ALA A 493 52.12 -17.13 26.99
CA ALA A 493 51.12 -17.78 27.83
C ALA A 493 49.68 -17.46 27.39
N ALA A 494 49.45 -16.25 26.87
CA ALA A 494 48.17 -15.86 26.29
C ALA A 494 47.89 -16.54 24.93
N ALA A 495 48.92 -16.70 24.10
CA ALA A 495 48.82 -17.35 22.79
C ALA A 495 48.55 -18.87 22.91
N CYS A 496 49.19 -19.53 23.86
CA CYS A 496 49.07 -20.97 24.12
C CYS A 496 48.06 -21.32 25.23
N ALA A 497 47.14 -20.42 25.57
CA ALA A 497 46.17 -20.66 26.63
C ALA A 497 45.23 -21.83 26.30
N ASP A 498 44.98 -22.71 27.28
CA ASP A 498 44.02 -23.80 27.11
C ASP A 498 42.63 -23.27 26.78
N GLN A 499 41.89 -24.09 26.02
CA GLN A 499 40.51 -23.83 25.69
C GLN A 499 39.61 -23.88 26.92
N ASP A 500 38.66 -22.94 27.00
CA ASP A 500 37.59 -22.99 28.00
C ASP A 500 36.51 -24.04 27.64
N ARG A 501 35.48 -24.19 28.47
CA ARG A 501 34.38 -25.15 28.24
C ARG A 501 33.59 -24.90 26.94
N SER A 502 33.68 -23.70 26.35
CA SER A 502 33.09 -23.33 25.06
C SER A 502 34.11 -23.45 23.90
N LEU A 503 35.27 -24.06 24.18
CA LEU A 503 36.41 -24.24 23.29
C LEU A 503 37.13 -22.94 22.89
N ARG A 504 36.95 -21.84 23.66
CA ARG A 504 37.55 -20.54 23.33
C ARG A 504 38.95 -20.39 23.92
N THR A 505 39.85 -19.81 23.12
CA THR A 505 41.10 -19.16 23.54
C THR A 505 40.94 -17.63 23.52
N PRO A 506 41.83 -16.85 24.17
CA PRO A 506 41.81 -15.38 24.10
C PRO A 506 41.76 -14.84 22.67
N PHE A 507 42.47 -15.49 21.74
CA PHE A 507 42.44 -15.17 20.31
C PHE A 507 41.04 -15.39 19.70
N THR A 508 40.47 -16.59 19.85
CA THR A 508 39.15 -16.90 19.25
C THR A 508 38.00 -16.10 19.88
N ALA A 509 38.14 -15.67 21.13
CA ALA A 509 37.14 -14.87 21.84
C ALA A 509 36.95 -13.46 21.25
N ALA A 510 37.97 -12.90 20.60
CA ALA A 510 37.86 -11.61 19.90
C ALA A 510 36.79 -11.63 18.79
N PHE A 511 36.49 -12.81 18.24
CA PHE A 511 35.49 -12.97 17.17
C PHE A 511 34.08 -13.31 17.70
N TRP A 512 33.87 -13.35 19.02
CA TRP A 512 32.61 -13.80 19.62
C TRP A 512 31.41 -12.88 19.33
N LYS A 513 31.64 -11.56 19.29
CA LYS A 513 30.64 -10.55 18.92
C LYS A 513 30.73 -10.14 17.44
N LEU A 514 31.46 -10.89 16.62
CA LEU A 514 31.66 -10.55 15.21
C LEU A 514 30.32 -10.63 14.45
N GLN A 515 29.86 -9.47 13.98
CA GLN A 515 28.72 -9.32 13.08
C GLN A 515 29.24 -8.82 11.71
N SER A 516 28.47 -7.98 11.01
CA SER A 516 28.89 -7.29 9.78
C SER A 516 29.98 -6.25 10.01
N ASP A 517 30.16 -5.76 11.23
CA ASP A 517 31.10 -4.68 11.55
C ASP A 517 32.56 -5.10 11.45
N ARG A 518 33.43 -4.18 11.00
CA ARG A 518 34.88 -4.42 10.90
C ARG A 518 35.50 -4.52 12.30
N LEU A 519 36.39 -5.50 12.49
CA LEU A 519 37.21 -5.58 13.70
C LEU A 519 38.06 -4.29 13.81
N PRO A 520 38.10 -3.59 14.95
CA PRO A 520 38.90 -2.37 15.11
C PRO A 520 40.39 -2.58 14.80
N GLU A 521 41.08 -1.56 14.26
CA GLU A 521 42.51 -1.65 13.90
C GLU A 521 43.40 -2.05 15.08
N ASP A 522 43.14 -1.50 16.27
CA ASP A 522 43.87 -1.85 17.50
C ASP A 522 43.68 -3.33 17.90
N MET A 523 42.48 -3.88 17.68
CA MET A 523 42.21 -5.29 17.95
C MET A 523 42.76 -6.21 16.85
N GLN A 524 42.85 -5.74 15.59
CA GLN A 524 43.51 -6.47 14.51
C GLN A 524 45.01 -6.62 14.79
N THR A 525 45.69 -5.52 15.17
CA THR A 525 47.12 -5.55 15.54
C THR A 525 47.35 -6.45 16.75
N TRP A 526 46.47 -6.41 17.75
CA TRP A 526 46.52 -7.32 18.90
C TRP A 526 46.36 -8.80 18.48
N CYS A 527 45.38 -9.13 17.62
CA CYS A 527 45.17 -10.50 17.13
C CYS A 527 46.38 -11.01 16.32
N LEU A 528 47.00 -10.17 15.49
CA LEU A 528 48.20 -10.53 14.73
C LEU A 528 49.38 -10.83 15.66
N SER A 529 49.60 -10.02 16.69
CA SER A 529 50.67 -10.25 17.68
C SER A 529 50.53 -11.60 18.41
N LEU A 530 49.30 -12.04 18.68
CA LEU A 530 49.03 -13.37 19.26
C LEU A 530 49.30 -14.51 18.29
N LEU A 531 49.01 -14.35 16.99
CA LEU A 531 49.31 -15.36 15.96
C LEU A 531 50.82 -15.51 15.76
N GLU A 532 51.57 -14.40 15.74
CA GLU A 532 53.04 -14.42 15.70
C GLU A 532 53.65 -15.09 16.94
N ALA A 533 53.00 -14.95 18.10
CA ALA A 533 53.40 -15.61 19.34
C ALA A 533 52.97 -17.09 19.44
N GLY A 534 52.32 -17.65 18.42
CA GLY A 534 51.99 -19.07 18.32
C GLY A 534 50.52 -19.45 18.56
N ALA A 535 49.58 -18.49 18.59
CA ALA A 535 48.16 -18.81 18.66
C ALA A 535 47.67 -19.49 17.37
N SER A 536 46.83 -20.52 17.49
CA SER A 536 46.27 -21.20 16.32
C SER A 536 44.95 -20.58 15.86
N ALA A 537 44.87 -20.20 14.58
CA ALA A 537 43.64 -19.79 13.92
C ALA A 537 42.72 -20.98 13.55
N ASP A 538 43.25 -22.20 13.57
CA ASP A 538 42.58 -23.43 13.14
C ASP A 538 42.02 -24.20 14.33
N LEU A 539 41.26 -23.50 15.18
CA LEU A 539 40.61 -24.07 16.36
C LEU A 539 39.10 -24.06 16.20
N LEU A 540 38.47 -25.19 16.53
CA LEU A 540 37.01 -25.31 16.52
C LEU A 540 36.42 -24.75 17.81
N THR A 541 35.55 -23.74 17.67
CA THR A 541 34.92 -23.04 18.80
C THR A 541 33.40 -22.98 18.63
N CYS A 542 32.68 -22.88 19.75
CA CYS A 542 31.21 -22.90 19.77
C CYS A 542 30.63 -21.46 19.70
N PHE A 543 30.68 -20.82 18.53
CA PHE A 543 30.14 -19.47 18.35
C PHE A 543 28.60 -19.41 18.41
N PRO A 544 28.01 -18.29 18.88
CA PRO A 544 26.56 -18.09 18.85
C PRO A 544 26.11 -17.71 17.43
N LEU A 545 25.38 -18.62 16.76
CA LEU A 545 24.73 -18.36 15.47
C LEU A 545 23.21 -18.44 15.63
N GLN A 546 22.47 -17.64 14.85
CA GLN A 546 21.00 -17.68 14.81
C GLN A 546 20.52 -18.51 13.60
N ASN A 547 19.44 -19.29 13.77
CA ASN A 547 18.88 -20.17 12.73
C ASN A 547 18.44 -19.43 11.45
N LEU A 548 18.12 -18.13 11.58
CA LEU A 548 17.69 -17.27 10.47
C LEU A 548 18.83 -16.93 9.52
N GLU A 549 20.09 -17.00 9.97
CA GLU A 549 21.26 -16.72 9.14
C GLU A 549 21.64 -17.94 8.29
N PHE A 550 21.31 -19.17 8.75
CA PHE A 550 21.73 -20.42 8.10
C PHE A 550 20.73 -21.58 8.27
N PRO A 551 20.01 -21.98 7.20
CA PRO A 551 19.16 -23.17 7.24
C PRO A 551 19.99 -24.46 7.22
N GLY A 552 19.88 -25.26 8.29
CA GLY A 552 20.49 -26.60 8.43
C GLY A 552 21.58 -26.73 9.50
N THR A 553 21.93 -25.66 10.20
CA THR A 553 22.80 -25.68 11.39
C THR A 553 21.96 -25.58 12.65
N ALA A 554 22.08 -26.53 13.58
CA ALA A 554 21.38 -26.45 14.85
C ALA A 554 21.96 -25.28 15.68
N CYS A 555 21.19 -24.20 15.80
CA CYS A 555 21.63 -22.95 16.41
C CYS A 555 20.98 -22.66 17.78
N LEU A 556 21.75 -22.01 18.66
CA LEU A 556 21.32 -21.56 19.99
C LEU A 556 20.43 -20.31 19.84
N THR A 557 19.24 -20.31 20.42
CA THR A 557 18.23 -19.24 20.25
C THR A 557 18.35 -18.08 21.22
N ASP A 558 19.35 -18.07 22.11
CA ASP A 558 19.53 -17.04 23.14
C ASP A 558 20.97 -16.50 23.11
N GLU A 559 21.18 -15.28 22.61
CA GLU A 559 22.47 -14.55 22.67
C GLU A 559 22.94 -14.30 24.12
N THR A 560 22.07 -14.54 25.09
CA THR A 560 22.26 -14.20 26.50
C THR A 560 23.02 -15.26 27.31
N ARG A 561 23.34 -16.43 26.74
CA ARG A 561 24.04 -17.51 27.45
C ARG A 561 25.47 -17.70 26.93
N ILE A 562 26.44 -17.12 27.64
CA ILE A 562 27.89 -17.13 27.31
C ILE A 562 28.52 -18.53 27.45
N HIS A 563 27.88 -19.42 28.20
CA HIS A 563 28.37 -20.77 28.56
C HIS A 563 27.23 -21.79 28.48
N THR A 564 27.10 -22.51 27.36
CA THR A 564 26.16 -23.65 27.25
C THR A 564 26.84 -24.84 26.62
N ALA A 565 26.96 -25.93 27.39
CA ALA A 565 27.39 -27.23 26.90
C ALA A 565 26.23 -27.93 26.17
N SER A 566 25.91 -27.48 24.95
CA SER A 566 24.98 -28.22 24.10
C SER A 566 25.77 -29.17 23.20
N PRO A 567 25.53 -30.49 23.23
CA PRO A 567 26.17 -31.44 22.31
C PRO A 567 25.77 -31.21 20.85
N THR A 568 24.78 -30.35 20.59
CA THR A 568 24.26 -30.01 19.25
C THR A 568 24.79 -28.69 18.68
N ALA A 569 25.62 -27.94 19.42
CA ALA A 569 26.16 -26.66 18.95
C ALA A 569 27.15 -26.83 17.78
N ALA A 570 27.01 -26.01 16.73
CA ALA A 570 27.93 -26.00 15.61
C ALA A 570 29.33 -25.52 16.06
N ARG A 571 30.36 -26.34 15.81
CA ARG A 571 31.76 -26.01 16.11
C ARG A 571 32.42 -25.48 14.86
N LEU A 572 32.81 -24.20 14.86
CA LEU A 572 33.34 -23.50 13.68
C LEU A 572 34.70 -22.88 14.00
N SER A 573 35.55 -22.73 12.97
CA SER A 573 36.78 -21.93 13.09
C SER A 573 36.49 -20.44 12.91
N PRO A 574 37.35 -19.54 13.43
CA PRO A 574 37.26 -18.10 13.18
C PRO A 574 37.16 -17.74 11.69
N LEU A 575 37.88 -18.47 10.83
CA LEU A 575 37.81 -18.29 9.38
C LEU A 575 36.42 -18.65 8.81
N ILE A 576 35.85 -19.77 9.24
CA ILE A 576 34.50 -20.18 8.81
C ILE A 576 33.44 -19.19 9.33
N LEU A 577 33.57 -18.71 10.57
CA LEU A 577 32.68 -17.68 11.12
C LEU A 577 32.76 -16.38 10.32
N ALA A 578 33.97 -15.89 10.02
CA ALA A 578 34.16 -14.66 9.27
C ALA A 578 33.56 -14.76 7.85
N VAL A 579 33.67 -15.93 7.22
CA VAL A 579 32.98 -16.26 5.96
C VAL A 579 31.45 -16.25 6.15
N CYS A 580 30.94 -16.89 7.21
CA CYS A 580 29.51 -16.91 7.53
C CYS A 580 28.92 -15.52 7.74
N LYS A 581 29.66 -14.62 8.40
CA LYS A 581 29.26 -13.24 8.68
C LYS A 581 29.60 -12.25 7.55
N ARG A 582 30.10 -12.73 6.39
CA ARG A 582 30.50 -11.94 5.22
C ARG A 582 31.54 -10.84 5.50
N ASN A 583 32.43 -11.06 6.48
CA ASN A 583 33.42 -10.07 6.91
C ASN A 583 34.76 -10.26 6.19
N TYR A 584 34.87 -9.75 4.96
CA TYR A 584 36.03 -9.94 4.08
C TYR A 584 37.35 -9.39 4.65
N ALA A 585 37.30 -8.34 5.47
CA ALA A 585 38.49 -7.77 6.09
C ALA A 585 39.14 -8.76 7.06
N VAL A 586 38.33 -9.41 7.90
CA VAL A 586 38.79 -10.44 8.84
C VAL A 586 39.22 -11.71 8.10
N VAL A 587 38.52 -12.10 7.03
CA VAL A 587 38.95 -13.23 6.17
C VAL A 587 40.34 -12.97 5.58
N LYS A 588 40.59 -11.77 5.03
CA LYS A 588 41.89 -11.39 4.47
C LYS A 588 43.00 -11.37 5.52
N MET A 589 42.69 -10.88 6.74
CA MET A 589 43.61 -10.87 7.87
C MET A 589 44.00 -12.30 8.27
N LEU A 590 43.02 -13.20 8.47
CA LEU A 590 43.26 -14.58 8.89
C LEU A 590 44.00 -15.41 7.84
N LEU A 591 43.69 -15.23 6.55
CA LEU A 591 44.39 -15.92 5.46
C LEU A 591 45.85 -15.44 5.33
N ARG A 592 46.11 -14.13 5.47
CA ARG A 592 47.48 -13.59 5.50
C ARG A 592 48.29 -14.11 6.68
N ALA A 593 47.63 -14.35 7.81
CA ALA A 593 48.25 -14.90 9.01
C ALA A 593 48.35 -16.45 8.99
N GLY A 594 48.05 -17.10 7.85
CA GLY A 594 48.29 -18.53 7.66
C GLY A 594 47.16 -19.48 8.08
N ALA A 595 45.93 -19.00 8.27
CA ALA A 595 44.78 -19.87 8.59
C ALA A 595 44.50 -20.88 7.47
N ASN A 596 44.30 -22.15 7.82
CA ASN A 596 44.13 -23.22 6.85
C ASN A 596 42.72 -23.21 6.24
N ILE A 597 42.66 -22.87 4.95
CA ILE A 597 41.39 -22.83 4.19
C ILE A 597 40.66 -24.18 4.11
N ASN A 598 41.40 -25.28 4.21
CA ASN A 598 40.87 -26.65 4.17
C ASN A 598 40.49 -27.19 5.55
N PHE A 599 40.64 -26.40 6.61
CA PHE A 599 40.24 -26.79 7.95
C PHE A 599 38.72 -27.02 8.00
N ARG A 600 38.32 -28.17 8.55
CA ARG A 600 36.93 -28.65 8.53
C ARG A 600 36.24 -28.40 9.85
N ASP A 601 34.98 -28.01 9.79
CA ASP A 601 34.12 -27.89 10.96
C ASP A 601 33.74 -29.26 11.57
N GLY A 602 32.99 -29.23 12.67
CA GLY A 602 32.49 -30.45 13.32
C GLY A 602 31.58 -31.33 12.44
N GLN A 603 31.14 -30.84 11.28
CA GLN A 603 30.31 -31.54 10.29
C GLN A 603 31.07 -31.83 8.98
N GLN A 604 32.42 -31.77 9.00
CA GLN A 604 33.31 -32.05 7.86
C GLN A 604 33.22 -31.03 6.69
N ARG A 605 32.77 -29.80 6.94
CA ARG A 605 32.64 -28.73 5.93
C ARG A 605 33.77 -27.72 6.06
N THR A 606 34.33 -27.27 4.93
CA THR A 606 35.41 -26.27 4.90
C THR A 606 34.88 -24.83 4.82
N ALA A 607 35.74 -23.85 5.11
CA ALA A 607 35.44 -22.44 4.90
C ALA A 607 35.03 -22.16 3.45
N LEU A 608 35.65 -22.84 2.47
CA LEU A 608 35.25 -22.76 1.06
C LEU A 608 33.85 -23.34 0.82
N MET A 609 33.45 -24.45 1.47
CA MET A 609 32.10 -25.00 1.31
C MET A 609 31.02 -24.07 1.88
N TYR A 610 31.28 -23.44 3.02
CA TYR A 610 30.41 -22.38 3.55
C TYR A 610 30.42 -21.18 2.63
N ALA A 611 31.59 -20.77 2.13
CA ALA A 611 31.72 -19.70 1.17
C ALA A 611 30.98 -20.02 -0.11
N VAL A 612 30.97 -21.26 -0.64
CA VAL A 612 30.23 -21.71 -1.84
C VAL A 612 28.72 -21.76 -1.59
N ARG A 613 28.30 -22.29 -0.44
CA ARG A 613 26.89 -22.29 -0.03
C ARG A 613 26.36 -20.87 0.20
N LEU A 614 27.23 -19.97 0.66
CA LEU A 614 26.99 -18.54 0.75
C LEU A 614 27.21 -17.82 -0.57
N SER A 615 28.04 -18.34 -1.48
CA SER A 615 28.45 -17.75 -2.77
C SER A 615 27.68 -18.25 -3.99
N ALA A 616 26.63 -19.03 -3.76
CA ALA A 616 25.34 -18.75 -4.41
C ALA A 616 24.91 -17.26 -4.26
N MET A 617 25.59 -16.51 -3.36
CA MET A 617 25.79 -15.05 -3.32
C MET A 617 27.30 -14.61 -3.24
N GLN A 618 28.08 -14.78 -4.33
CA GLN A 618 29.34 -14.11 -4.75
C GLN A 618 30.67 -14.49 -4.09
N LEU A 619 31.60 -14.95 -4.93
CA LEU A 619 33.05 -14.81 -4.77
C LEU A 619 33.65 -14.26 -6.07
N SER A 620 34.68 -13.44 -5.90
CA SER A 620 35.46 -12.74 -6.93
C SER A 620 36.35 -13.66 -7.76
N HIS A 621 36.55 -13.26 -9.01
CA HIS A 621 37.57 -13.68 -9.97
C HIS A 621 38.93 -14.00 -9.32
N ASP A 622 39.22 -15.29 -9.16
CA ASP A 622 40.27 -15.97 -9.92
C ASP A 622 40.32 -17.42 -9.45
N GLN A 623 40.25 -18.36 -10.39
CA GLN A 623 40.26 -19.83 -10.23
C GLN A 623 38.90 -20.49 -9.92
N VAL A 624 38.02 -20.58 -10.93
CA VAL A 624 36.97 -21.63 -11.05
C VAL A 624 36.93 -22.11 -12.51
N PRO A 625 36.71 -23.41 -12.79
CA PRO A 625 36.99 -24.05 -14.07
C PRO A 625 36.01 -23.63 -15.18
N LYS A 626 36.54 -23.48 -16.40
CA LYS A 626 35.73 -23.47 -17.62
C LYS A 626 34.91 -24.76 -17.68
N VAL A 627 33.58 -24.67 -17.63
CA VAL A 627 32.69 -25.78 -17.99
C VAL A 627 31.66 -25.31 -18.99
N ALA A 628 31.74 -25.96 -20.15
CA ALA A 628 30.74 -26.14 -21.21
C ALA A 628 30.20 -24.89 -21.94
N VAL A 629 30.98 -24.45 -22.93
CA VAL A 629 30.42 -23.96 -24.19
C VAL A 629 29.73 -25.15 -24.86
N HIS A 630 28.40 -25.17 -24.89
CA HIS A 630 27.67 -26.00 -25.84
C HIS A 630 27.44 -25.17 -27.10
N SER A 631 28.15 -25.53 -28.16
CA SER A 631 27.82 -25.09 -29.52
C SER A 631 26.44 -25.66 -29.91
N LEU A 632 25.64 -24.80 -30.54
CA LEU A 632 24.31 -25.10 -31.07
C LEU A 632 24.33 -26.32 -32.03
N PRO A 633 23.32 -27.22 -31.99
CA PRO A 633 22.80 -27.76 -33.23
C PRO A 633 22.05 -26.64 -33.97
N PRO A 634 22.17 -26.55 -35.31
CA PRO A 634 21.51 -25.50 -36.08
C PRO A 634 20.01 -25.49 -35.82
N ALA A 635 19.45 -24.28 -35.77
CA ALA A 635 18.03 -24.05 -35.66
C ALA A 635 17.30 -24.94 -36.68
N MET A 636 16.50 -25.89 -36.20
CA MET A 636 15.51 -26.51 -37.06
C MET A 636 14.55 -25.41 -37.48
N HIS A 637 14.67 -24.97 -38.73
CA HIS A 637 13.66 -24.15 -39.40
C HIS A 637 12.33 -24.92 -39.33
N PRO A 638 11.32 -24.45 -38.58
CA PRO A 638 9.99 -25.01 -38.71
C PRO A 638 9.50 -24.66 -40.12
N LYS A 639 8.93 -25.65 -40.81
CA LYS A 639 8.37 -25.55 -42.16
C LYS A 639 7.80 -24.16 -42.40
N GLU A 640 8.44 -23.43 -43.31
CA GLU A 640 8.02 -22.11 -43.77
C GLU A 640 6.51 -22.13 -43.96
N LEU A 641 5.80 -21.25 -43.24
CA LEU A 641 4.60 -20.66 -43.82
C LEU A 641 5.13 -19.99 -45.08
N THR A 642 4.97 -20.69 -46.20
CA THR A 642 5.32 -20.26 -47.57
C THR A 642 5.21 -18.76 -47.65
N GLU A 643 6.28 -18.07 -48.01
CA GLU A 643 6.34 -16.60 -48.14
C GLU A 643 5.07 -16.09 -48.81
N ILE A 644 4.11 -15.66 -48.00
CA ILE A 644 2.88 -15.06 -48.50
C ILE A 644 3.32 -13.68 -48.95
N ASN A 645 3.23 -13.43 -50.25
CA ASN A 645 3.61 -12.16 -50.84
C ASN A 645 2.60 -11.09 -50.39
N PHE A 646 2.82 -10.53 -49.19
CA PHE A 646 1.92 -9.60 -48.51
C PHE A 646 2.31 -8.16 -48.87
N THR A 647 1.49 -7.51 -49.69
CA THR A 647 1.76 -6.17 -50.26
C THR A 647 0.88 -5.09 -49.66
N HIS A 648 0.09 -5.41 -48.64
CA HIS A 648 -0.91 -4.52 -48.05
C HIS A 648 -0.31 -3.59 -47.00
N ASN A 649 -0.73 -2.33 -47.03
CA ASN A 649 -0.37 -1.32 -46.02
C ASN A 649 -1.62 -0.99 -45.20
N PHE A 650 -1.60 -1.36 -43.91
CA PHE A 650 -2.76 -1.19 -43.03
C PHE A 650 -3.18 0.28 -42.83
N VAL A 651 -2.27 1.24 -42.98
CA VAL A 651 -2.62 2.66 -42.92
C VAL A 651 -3.46 3.06 -44.13
N GLU A 652 -3.06 2.63 -45.33
CA GLU A 652 -3.80 2.90 -46.57
C GLU A 652 -5.12 2.12 -46.62
N ASP A 653 -5.10 0.84 -46.25
CA ASP A 653 -6.29 0.00 -46.15
C ASP A 653 -7.28 0.54 -45.11
N SER A 654 -6.81 1.11 -44.00
CA SER A 654 -7.70 1.75 -43.02
C SER A 654 -8.42 2.98 -43.58
N LYS A 655 -7.72 3.79 -44.40
CA LYS A 655 -8.31 4.93 -45.10
C LYS A 655 -9.32 4.46 -46.15
N ALA A 656 -8.95 3.46 -46.95
CA ALA A 656 -9.83 2.87 -47.95
C ALA A 656 -11.06 2.21 -47.31
N PHE A 657 -10.93 1.61 -46.12
CA PHE A 657 -12.05 1.08 -45.35
C PHE A 657 -13.00 2.18 -44.91
N LEU A 658 -12.47 3.29 -44.38
CA LEU A 658 -13.28 4.44 -44.01
C LEU A 658 -14.01 5.03 -45.23
N GLU A 659 -13.33 5.16 -46.37
CA GLU A 659 -13.93 5.61 -47.63
C GLU A 659 -15.03 4.64 -48.11
N LYS A 660 -14.80 3.32 -48.01
CA LYS A 660 -15.79 2.29 -48.35
C LYS A 660 -17.00 2.32 -47.44
N VAL A 661 -16.82 2.44 -46.12
CA VAL A 661 -17.92 2.56 -45.15
C VAL A 661 -18.74 3.83 -45.43
N CYS A 662 -18.08 4.93 -45.78
CA CYS A 662 -18.73 6.16 -46.23
C CYS A 662 -19.48 5.98 -47.58
N ALA A 663 -18.99 5.12 -48.49
CA ALA A 663 -19.56 4.90 -49.81
C ALA A 663 -20.70 3.86 -49.86
N ASP A 664 -20.61 2.78 -49.06
CA ASP A 664 -21.56 1.65 -48.95
C ASP A 664 -22.79 1.99 -48.09
N ALA A 665 -22.76 3.13 -47.37
CA ALA A 665 -23.96 3.75 -46.85
C ALA A 665 -24.98 3.93 -47.98
N SER A 666 -26.18 3.37 -47.84
CA SER A 666 -27.29 3.49 -48.80
C SER A 666 -27.58 4.96 -49.17
N PRO A 667 -28.23 5.32 -50.29
CA PRO A 667 -28.53 6.73 -50.60
C PRO A 667 -29.29 7.45 -49.46
N ASN A 668 -30.19 6.74 -48.76
CA ASN A 668 -30.85 7.23 -47.54
C ASN A 668 -29.92 7.31 -46.30
N GLN A 669 -28.73 6.73 -46.35
CA GLN A 669 -27.65 6.87 -45.35
C GLN A 669 -26.48 7.77 -45.82
N ARG A 670 -26.30 8.03 -47.11
CA ARG A 670 -25.35 9.04 -47.63
C ARG A 670 -25.73 10.43 -47.15
N ASP A 671 -27.03 10.69 -47.03
CA ASP A 671 -27.58 11.90 -46.42
C ASP A 671 -27.68 11.81 -44.88
N SER A 672 -27.37 10.66 -44.26
CA SER A 672 -27.42 10.51 -42.78
C SER A 672 -26.18 10.99 -42.02
N HIS A 673 -25.21 11.59 -42.72
CA HIS A 673 -24.20 12.46 -42.11
C HIS A 673 -24.66 13.93 -42.05
N GLU A 674 -25.96 14.18 -42.15
CA GLU A 674 -26.56 15.42 -41.67
C GLU A 674 -26.29 15.56 -40.16
N ALA A 675 -26.02 16.80 -39.73
CA ALA A 675 -25.92 17.10 -38.31
C ALA A 675 -27.21 16.64 -37.64
N VAL A 676 -27.12 15.66 -36.74
CA VAL A 676 -28.29 15.16 -36.02
C VAL A 676 -28.62 16.15 -34.90
N PRO A 677 -29.90 16.46 -34.66
CA PRO A 677 -30.30 17.20 -33.46
C PRO A 677 -29.69 16.60 -32.20
N ASP A 678 -29.12 17.44 -31.35
CA ASP A 678 -28.59 17.01 -30.06
C ASP A 678 -29.72 16.33 -29.25
N PRO A 679 -29.48 15.18 -28.59
CA PRO A 679 -30.52 14.44 -27.88
C PRO A 679 -31.26 15.28 -26.81
N PHE A 680 -30.59 16.27 -26.22
CA PHE A 680 -31.22 17.18 -25.25
C PHE A 680 -32.18 18.19 -25.90
N ALA A 681 -32.13 18.34 -27.23
CA ALA A 681 -33.09 19.13 -27.98
C ALA A 681 -34.47 18.46 -28.03
N GLY A 682 -34.59 17.15 -27.77
CA GLY A 682 -35.88 16.42 -27.78
C GLY A 682 -36.66 16.61 -29.08
N MET A 683 -35.93 16.77 -30.19
CA MET A 683 -36.41 16.99 -31.55
C MET A 683 -35.73 15.96 -32.45
N ASP A 684 -35.83 14.69 -32.07
CA ASP A 684 -35.17 13.58 -32.76
C ASP A 684 -35.67 13.40 -34.20
N ASP A 685 -36.84 13.98 -34.51
CA ASP A 685 -37.50 14.04 -35.82
C ASP A 685 -37.32 15.40 -36.53
N GLY A 686 -36.45 16.29 -36.02
CA GLY A 686 -36.09 17.55 -36.67
C GLY A 686 -34.84 17.43 -37.55
N GLU A 687 -34.68 18.35 -38.50
CA GLU A 687 -33.51 18.41 -39.40
C GLU A 687 -32.62 19.60 -39.02
N VAL A 688 -31.29 19.42 -38.98
CA VAL A 688 -30.38 20.57 -38.76
C VAL A 688 -30.20 21.33 -40.07
N VAL A 689 -30.41 22.64 -40.01
CA VAL A 689 -30.40 23.51 -41.18
C VAL A 689 -28.99 23.68 -41.73
N MET A 690 -28.87 23.57 -43.06
CA MET A 690 -27.63 23.75 -43.81
C MET A 690 -27.39 25.21 -44.22
N ASP A 691 -26.17 25.70 -44.02
CA ASP A 691 -25.69 26.94 -44.63
C ASP A 691 -25.30 26.65 -46.08
N LYS A 692 -26.15 27.08 -47.01
CA LYS A 692 -25.96 26.85 -48.45
C LYS A 692 -24.78 27.64 -49.03
N ALA A 693 -24.32 28.70 -48.38
CA ALA A 693 -23.22 29.52 -48.87
C ALA A 693 -21.84 28.88 -48.59
N HIS A 694 -21.69 28.27 -47.42
CA HIS A 694 -20.44 27.66 -46.96
C HIS A 694 -20.45 26.12 -46.98
N ASN A 695 -21.58 25.51 -47.34
CA ASN A 695 -21.80 24.05 -47.40
C ASN A 695 -21.50 23.31 -46.08
N VAL A 696 -21.84 23.95 -44.96
CA VAL A 696 -21.71 23.40 -43.60
C VAL A 696 -23.05 23.51 -42.86
N PRO A 697 -23.41 22.55 -42.01
CA PRO A 697 -24.60 22.69 -41.16
C PRO A 697 -24.38 23.80 -40.14
N TYR A 698 -25.47 24.46 -39.74
CA TYR A 698 -25.48 25.32 -38.56
C TYR A 698 -25.37 24.48 -37.28
N ASP A 699 -24.21 23.86 -37.09
CA ASP A 699 -23.81 23.06 -35.93
C ASP A 699 -22.39 23.46 -35.50
N ALA A 700 -22.30 24.26 -34.45
CA ALA A 700 -21.05 24.64 -33.83
C ALA A 700 -20.89 23.98 -32.46
N LEU A 701 -19.85 23.16 -32.32
CA LEU A 701 -19.32 22.74 -31.03
C LEU A 701 -18.11 23.61 -30.69
N LEU A 702 -18.19 24.29 -29.55
CA LEU A 702 -17.16 25.19 -29.09
C LEU A 702 -16.60 24.73 -27.74
N THR A 703 -15.29 24.88 -27.54
CA THR A 703 -14.61 24.59 -26.28
C THR A 703 -13.88 25.83 -25.78
N MET A 704 -13.87 26.03 -24.47
CA MET A 704 -13.11 27.10 -23.82
C MET A 704 -12.39 26.53 -22.61
N VAL A 705 -11.08 26.70 -22.62
CA VAL A 705 -10.20 26.40 -21.50
C VAL A 705 -9.56 27.72 -21.11
N ASP A 706 -9.81 28.17 -19.88
CA ASP A 706 -9.15 29.31 -19.26
C ASP A 706 -8.80 28.91 -17.82
N LEU A 707 -7.54 28.55 -17.59
CA LEU A 707 -7.09 28.03 -16.30
C LEU A 707 -6.93 29.14 -15.26
N SER A 708 -6.93 30.40 -15.71
CA SER A 708 -6.81 31.61 -14.88
C SER A 708 -8.14 32.12 -14.33
N TYR A 709 -9.27 31.60 -14.83
CA TYR A 709 -10.60 32.10 -14.50
C TYR A 709 -11.19 31.50 -13.21
N GLY A 710 -11.23 32.30 -12.15
CA GLY A 710 -11.88 31.96 -10.87
C GLY A 710 -11.21 30.80 -10.11
N GLN A 711 -11.86 30.30 -9.05
CA GLN A 711 -11.29 29.25 -8.19
C GLN A 711 -11.19 27.87 -8.85
N PHE A 712 -11.94 27.61 -9.93
CA PHE A 712 -12.04 26.27 -10.54
C PHE A 712 -11.43 26.17 -11.95
N GLY A 713 -10.97 27.28 -12.52
CA GLY A 713 -10.67 27.37 -13.95
C GLY A 713 -11.94 27.17 -14.79
N LEU A 714 -11.98 27.79 -15.96
CA LEU A 714 -13.09 27.63 -16.89
C LEU A 714 -12.75 26.52 -17.88
N TYR A 715 -13.46 25.40 -17.79
CA TYR A 715 -13.29 24.25 -18.68
C TYR A 715 -14.66 23.86 -19.25
N SER A 716 -15.11 24.61 -20.26
CA SER A 716 -16.51 24.60 -20.69
C SER A 716 -16.67 24.24 -22.16
N PHE A 717 -17.75 23.54 -22.48
CA PHE A 717 -18.24 23.39 -23.85
C PHE A 717 -19.46 24.28 -24.07
N TYR A 718 -19.66 24.66 -25.33
CA TYR A 718 -20.86 25.34 -25.81
C TYR A 718 -21.20 24.77 -27.18
N LYS A 719 -22.31 24.06 -27.28
CA LYS A 719 -22.86 23.55 -28.53
C LYS A 719 -24.04 24.42 -28.96
N MET A 720 -24.11 24.75 -30.23
CA MET A 720 -25.25 25.45 -30.84
C MET A 720 -25.65 24.76 -32.14
N GLN A 721 -26.95 24.56 -32.32
CA GLN A 721 -27.55 23.92 -33.48
C GLN A 721 -28.82 24.66 -33.91
N LEU A 722 -29.07 24.71 -35.21
CA LEU A 722 -30.28 25.28 -35.77
C LEU A 722 -31.13 24.15 -36.35
N ILE A 723 -32.22 23.80 -35.66
CA ILE A 723 -33.05 22.61 -35.93
C ILE A 723 -34.41 23.04 -36.46
N GLN A 724 -34.85 22.50 -37.58
CA GLN A 724 -36.13 22.78 -38.21
C GLN A 724 -37.08 21.57 -38.05
N ARG A 725 -38.32 21.81 -37.60
CA ARG A 725 -39.35 20.78 -37.46
C ARG A 725 -40.72 21.36 -37.80
N GLY A 726 -41.39 20.82 -38.83
CA GLY A 726 -42.78 21.17 -39.16
C GLY A 726 -43.07 22.67 -39.33
N GLY A 727 -42.12 23.43 -39.91
CA GLY A 727 -42.22 24.88 -40.12
C GLY A 727 -41.71 25.75 -38.97
N LEU A 728 -41.38 25.16 -37.82
CA LEU A 728 -40.73 25.84 -36.69
C LEU A 728 -39.22 25.70 -36.78
N VAL A 729 -38.47 26.80 -36.64
CA VAL A 729 -37.00 26.78 -36.59
C VAL A 729 -36.55 27.08 -35.17
N VAL A 730 -35.77 26.20 -34.58
CA VAL A 730 -35.30 26.29 -33.19
C VAL A 730 -33.79 26.40 -33.18
N LEU A 731 -33.28 27.50 -32.63
CA LEU A 731 -31.90 27.60 -32.20
C LEU A 731 -31.74 26.92 -30.84
N PHE A 732 -31.09 25.76 -30.85
CA PHE A 732 -30.73 25.02 -29.66
C PHE A 732 -29.33 25.41 -29.20
N CYS A 733 -29.16 25.70 -27.91
CA CYS A 733 -27.86 25.95 -27.28
C CYS A 733 -27.72 25.05 -26.06
N ARG A 734 -26.59 24.36 -25.92
CA ARG A 734 -26.24 23.54 -24.74
C ARG A 734 -24.84 23.89 -24.27
N TRP A 735 -24.68 24.16 -22.98
CA TRP A 735 -23.40 24.58 -22.42
C TRP A 735 -23.20 24.04 -21.01
N GLY A 736 -21.95 23.81 -20.64
CA GLY A 736 -21.61 23.28 -19.33
C GLY A 736 -20.12 22.97 -19.24
N ARG A 737 -19.71 22.33 -18.15
CA ARG A 737 -18.34 21.82 -18.02
C ARG A 737 -18.14 20.67 -19.01
N VAL A 738 -17.00 20.62 -19.70
CA VAL A 738 -16.69 19.52 -20.63
C VAL A 738 -16.75 18.18 -19.86
N GLY A 739 -17.63 17.27 -20.29
CA GLY A 739 -17.87 15.98 -19.65
C GLY A 739 -19.13 15.90 -18.77
N ASP A 740 -19.85 17.00 -18.59
CA ASP A 740 -21.14 17.06 -17.90
C ASP A 740 -22.31 17.17 -18.91
N SER A 741 -23.54 16.87 -18.47
CA SER A 741 -24.72 16.98 -19.33
C SER A 741 -24.97 18.43 -19.79
N GLY A 742 -24.56 19.39 -18.97
CA GLY A 742 -24.73 20.82 -19.21
C GLY A 742 -26.17 21.31 -19.02
N LYS A 743 -26.35 22.63 -19.09
CA LYS A 743 -27.65 23.31 -19.22
C LYS A 743 -27.94 23.57 -20.70
N TRP A 744 -29.20 23.75 -21.05
CA TRP A 744 -29.60 24.02 -22.43
C TRP A 744 -30.74 25.02 -22.53
N SER A 745 -30.87 25.66 -23.68
CA SER A 745 -31.96 26.56 -24.04
C SER A 745 -32.41 26.35 -25.48
N LYS A 746 -33.67 26.68 -25.75
CA LYS A 746 -34.28 26.65 -27.08
C LYS A 746 -34.89 28.01 -27.38
N THR A 747 -34.54 28.59 -28.51
CA THR A 747 -35.14 29.84 -29.00
C THR A 747 -35.83 29.54 -30.33
N SER A 748 -37.13 29.85 -30.41
CA SER A 748 -37.94 29.58 -31.59
C SER A 748 -38.00 30.78 -32.53
N PHE A 749 -38.00 30.52 -33.84
CA PHE A 749 -38.04 31.51 -34.90
C PHE A 749 -39.08 31.11 -35.96
N ALA A 750 -39.66 32.13 -36.61
CA ALA A 750 -40.64 31.94 -37.69
C ALA A 750 -39.99 31.62 -39.05
N ALA A 751 -38.73 32.03 -39.24
CA ALA A 751 -38.02 31.83 -40.50
C ALA A 751 -36.51 31.53 -40.30
N VAL A 752 -35.95 30.72 -41.20
CA VAL A 752 -34.53 30.33 -41.20
C VAL A 752 -33.56 31.53 -41.25
N PRO A 753 -33.77 32.58 -42.08
CA PRO A 753 -32.83 33.70 -42.16
C PRO A 753 -32.72 34.52 -40.86
N GLU A 754 -33.80 34.57 -40.06
CA GLU A 754 -33.78 35.23 -38.75
C GLU A 754 -32.99 34.42 -37.74
N ALA A 755 -33.25 33.10 -37.71
CA ALA A 755 -32.53 32.17 -36.85
C ALA A 755 -31.03 32.12 -37.20
N ALA A 756 -30.67 32.13 -38.49
CA ALA A 756 -29.28 32.10 -38.96
C ALA A 756 -28.51 33.39 -38.59
N ARG A 757 -29.16 34.56 -38.65
CA ARG A 757 -28.57 35.81 -38.15
C ARG A 757 -28.30 35.75 -36.65
N GLU A 758 -29.25 35.21 -35.88
CA GLU A 758 -29.06 35.02 -34.44
C GLU A 758 -27.98 33.99 -34.11
N PHE A 759 -27.89 32.90 -34.87
CA PHE A 759 -26.81 31.92 -34.78
C PHE A 759 -25.45 32.57 -35.03
N ALA A 760 -25.29 33.30 -36.15
CA ALA A 760 -24.04 33.98 -36.49
C ALA A 760 -23.68 35.08 -35.47
N ARG A 761 -24.68 35.81 -34.95
CA ARG A 761 -24.50 36.80 -33.87
C ARG A 761 -23.99 36.14 -32.59
N LEU A 762 -24.58 35.02 -32.18
CA LEU A 762 -24.14 34.26 -31.01
C LEU A 762 -22.77 33.64 -31.21
N PHE A 763 -22.51 33.05 -32.38
CA PHE A 763 -21.20 32.51 -32.74
C PHE A 763 -20.13 33.59 -32.62
N ARG A 764 -20.32 34.75 -33.27
CA ARG A 764 -19.39 35.88 -33.20
C ARG A 764 -19.22 36.43 -31.78
N SER A 765 -20.30 36.51 -31.00
CA SER A 765 -20.24 36.94 -29.60
C SER A 765 -19.38 35.98 -28.74
N ARG A 766 -19.47 34.67 -29.01
CA ARG A 766 -18.78 33.61 -28.24
C ARG A 766 -17.34 33.35 -28.72
N THR A 767 -17.05 33.44 -30.02
CA THR A 767 -15.74 33.10 -30.60
C THR A 767 -14.91 34.31 -31.02
N GLY A 768 -15.52 35.48 -31.20
CA GLY A 768 -14.87 36.67 -31.75
C GLY A 768 -14.64 36.63 -33.27
N ASN A 769 -15.01 35.54 -33.95
CA ASN A 769 -14.84 35.35 -35.39
C ASN A 769 -16.22 35.34 -36.10
N GLY A 770 -16.26 35.72 -37.38
CA GLY A 770 -17.45 35.55 -38.21
C GLY A 770 -17.77 34.07 -38.45
N TRP A 771 -19.04 33.72 -38.69
CA TRP A 771 -19.41 32.35 -39.06
C TRP A 771 -18.85 31.98 -40.45
N GLU A 772 -18.84 32.95 -41.36
CA GLU A 772 -18.19 32.94 -42.67
C GLU A 772 -16.67 32.69 -42.63
N ASP A 773 -15.98 33.01 -41.53
CA ASP A 773 -14.51 32.92 -41.41
C ASP A 773 -14.01 31.58 -40.82
N GLN A 774 -14.77 30.50 -40.97
CA GLN A 774 -14.44 29.21 -40.33
C GLN A 774 -13.09 28.62 -40.75
N GLN A 775 -12.65 28.85 -41.99
CA GLN A 775 -11.37 28.35 -42.50
C GLN A 775 -10.17 29.21 -42.05
N SER A 776 -10.39 30.49 -41.78
CA SER A 776 -9.39 31.45 -41.30
C SER A 776 -9.48 31.72 -39.80
N PHE A 777 -10.18 30.83 -39.06
CA PHE A 777 -10.50 30.98 -37.65
C PHE A 777 -9.25 31.25 -36.80
N LYS A 778 -9.23 32.36 -36.07
CA LYS A 778 -8.17 32.69 -35.11
C LYS A 778 -8.70 32.60 -33.69
N ALA A 779 -8.07 31.80 -32.85
CA ALA A 779 -8.40 31.74 -31.43
C ALA A 779 -8.16 33.13 -30.79
N GLN A 780 -9.15 33.59 -30.02
CA GLN A 780 -9.11 34.88 -29.32
C GLN A 780 -9.04 34.62 -27.80
N PRO A 781 -8.27 35.41 -27.03
CA PRO A 781 -8.20 35.25 -25.58
C PRO A 781 -9.58 35.35 -24.93
N ARG A 782 -9.88 34.46 -23.96
CA ARG A 782 -11.16 34.39 -23.22
C ARG A 782 -12.42 34.22 -24.09
N LYS A 783 -12.27 33.65 -25.28
CA LYS A 783 -13.35 33.29 -26.19
C LYS A 783 -13.31 31.80 -26.49
N PHE A 784 -14.44 31.26 -26.93
CA PHE A 784 -14.51 29.85 -27.29
C PHE A 784 -13.79 29.56 -28.62
N ARG A 785 -13.09 28.43 -28.68
CA ARG A 785 -12.50 27.86 -29.89
C ARG A 785 -13.51 26.95 -30.58
N ALA A 786 -13.63 27.04 -31.90
CA ALA A 786 -14.53 26.18 -32.67
C ALA A 786 -13.86 24.85 -33.02
N VAL A 787 -14.58 23.74 -32.83
CA VAL A 787 -14.18 22.42 -33.33
C VAL A 787 -14.63 22.31 -34.79
N GLN A 788 -13.67 22.13 -35.70
CA GLN A 788 -13.94 22.06 -37.14
C GLN A 788 -14.98 20.98 -37.47
N TRP A 789 -15.97 21.32 -38.30
CA TRP A 789 -17.05 20.41 -38.69
C TRP A 789 -16.54 19.19 -39.48
N GLU A 790 -15.54 19.36 -40.34
CA GLU A 790 -14.97 18.29 -41.16
C GLU A 790 -14.35 17.17 -40.30
N LYS A 791 -13.76 17.52 -39.15
CA LYS A 791 -13.23 16.55 -38.17
C LYS A 791 -14.33 15.79 -37.42
N ARG A 792 -15.55 16.34 -37.38
CA ARG A 792 -16.75 15.73 -36.78
C ARG A 792 -17.52 14.81 -37.75
N ARG A 793 -17.12 14.75 -39.04
CA ARG A 793 -17.75 13.89 -40.07
C ARG A 793 -17.36 12.42 -40.00
N SER A 794 -16.26 12.09 -39.31
CA SER A 794 -15.87 10.69 -39.15
C SER A 794 -16.92 9.96 -38.30
N PRO A 795 -17.43 8.78 -38.73
CA PRO A 795 -18.39 8.04 -37.93
C PRO A 795 -17.75 7.71 -36.57
N PRO A 796 -18.50 7.83 -35.45
CA PRO A 796 -17.95 7.46 -34.15
C PRO A 796 -17.44 6.03 -34.23
N PRO A 797 -16.19 5.77 -33.84
CA PRO A 797 -15.57 4.47 -34.01
C PRO A 797 -16.29 3.36 -33.23
N ASN A 798 -17.03 3.70 -32.18
CA ASN A 798 -17.95 2.80 -31.47
C ASN A 798 -19.16 2.35 -32.31
N LYS A 799 -19.42 3.01 -33.44
CA LYS A 799 -20.45 2.67 -34.43
C LYS A 799 -19.85 2.01 -35.68
N ILE A 800 -18.52 1.88 -35.79
CA ILE A 800 -17.88 1.09 -36.85
C ILE A 800 -17.94 -0.37 -36.39
N PRO A 801 -18.75 -1.23 -37.03
CA PRO A 801 -18.86 -2.63 -36.63
C PRO A 801 -17.59 -3.39 -37.05
N ILE A 802 -16.58 -3.37 -36.19
CA ILE A 802 -15.39 -4.22 -36.34
C ILE A 802 -15.76 -5.60 -35.80
N SER A 803 -16.00 -6.55 -36.71
CA SER A 803 -16.36 -7.92 -36.35
C SER A 803 -15.31 -8.88 -36.91
N LEU A 804 -14.37 -9.26 -36.05
CA LEU A 804 -13.34 -10.25 -36.35
C LEU A 804 -13.92 -11.67 -36.21
N GLY A 805 -14.87 -12.01 -37.08
CA GLY A 805 -15.36 -13.39 -37.21
C GLY A 805 -14.32 -14.29 -37.89
N ASP A 806 -14.65 -15.57 -38.04
CA ASP A 806 -13.81 -16.54 -38.76
C ASP A 806 -14.43 -16.83 -40.16
N PRO A 807 -14.33 -15.90 -41.15
CA PRO A 807 -14.98 -16.07 -42.46
C PRO A 807 -14.35 -17.20 -43.30
N CYS A 808 -13.09 -17.54 -43.01
CA CYS A 808 -12.33 -18.58 -43.69
C CYS A 808 -11.34 -19.22 -42.71
N LYS A 809 -10.74 -20.35 -43.08
CA LYS A 809 -9.79 -21.05 -42.21
C LYS A 809 -8.47 -20.29 -42.15
N SER A 810 -8.04 -19.90 -40.95
CA SER A 810 -6.75 -19.26 -40.71
C SER A 810 -5.57 -20.18 -41.05
N MET A 811 -4.49 -19.58 -41.56
CA MET A 811 -3.19 -20.22 -41.83
C MET A 811 -2.24 -20.21 -40.62
N ILE A 812 -2.61 -19.50 -39.55
CA ILE A 812 -1.79 -19.31 -38.36
C ILE A 812 -1.99 -20.46 -37.37
N PRO A 813 -0.95 -20.91 -36.65
CA PRO A 813 -1.11 -21.90 -35.58
C PRO A 813 -2.17 -21.47 -34.55
N PRO A 814 -3.05 -22.38 -34.10
CA PRO A 814 -4.14 -22.05 -33.16
C PRO A 814 -3.69 -21.26 -31.91
N PRO A 815 -2.54 -21.56 -31.26
CA PRO A 815 -2.13 -20.81 -30.08
C PRO A 815 -1.77 -19.34 -30.34
N VAL A 816 -1.24 -19.04 -31.53
CA VAL A 816 -0.89 -17.68 -31.95
C VAL A 816 -2.15 -16.96 -32.40
N LEU A 817 -3.07 -17.66 -33.07
CA LEU A 817 -4.39 -17.13 -33.41
C LEU A 817 -5.18 -16.72 -32.17
N ASP A 818 -5.16 -17.55 -31.11
CA ASP A 818 -5.80 -17.24 -29.83
C ASP A 818 -5.17 -16.03 -29.13
N LEU A 819 -3.85 -15.87 -29.21
CA LEU A 819 -3.16 -14.69 -28.69
C LEU A 819 -3.61 -13.43 -29.44
N LEU A 820 -3.60 -13.46 -30.77
CA LEU A 820 -4.02 -12.34 -31.61
C LEU A 820 -5.49 -11.99 -31.38
N ARG A 821 -6.37 -12.99 -31.21
CA ARG A 821 -7.79 -12.77 -30.90
C ARG A 821 -7.98 -12.01 -29.58
N LYS A 822 -7.17 -12.31 -28.56
CA LYS A 822 -7.19 -11.57 -27.28
C LYS A 822 -6.66 -10.15 -27.41
N MET A 823 -5.60 -9.95 -28.21
CA MET A 823 -4.97 -8.64 -28.43
C MET A 823 -5.80 -7.71 -29.33
N ALA A 824 -6.44 -8.28 -30.34
CA ALA A 824 -7.24 -7.58 -31.36
C ALA A 824 -8.69 -7.36 -30.92
N ASN A 825 -8.98 -7.34 -29.61
CA ASN A 825 -10.35 -7.18 -29.11
C ASN A 825 -10.87 -5.75 -29.36
N PRO A 826 -11.93 -5.56 -30.17
CA PRO A 826 -12.49 -4.23 -30.44
C PRO A 826 -13.04 -3.54 -29.18
N GLU A 827 -13.52 -4.29 -28.18
CA GLU A 827 -14.03 -3.73 -26.92
C GLU A 827 -12.94 -2.98 -26.14
N MET A 828 -11.68 -3.42 -26.28
CA MET A 828 -10.55 -2.75 -25.63
C MET A 828 -10.28 -1.38 -26.23
N LEU A 829 -10.56 -1.16 -27.52
CA LEU A 829 -10.43 0.17 -28.16
C LEU A 829 -11.45 1.17 -27.61
N VAL A 830 -12.63 0.69 -27.22
CA VAL A 830 -13.72 1.52 -26.69
C VAL A 830 -13.51 1.81 -25.20
N GLY A 831 -13.06 0.81 -24.43
CA GLY A 831 -12.88 0.91 -22.97
C GLY A 831 -11.55 1.53 -22.52
N ALA A 832 -10.46 1.37 -23.27
CA ALA A 832 -9.13 1.80 -22.82
C ALA A 832 -8.98 3.33 -22.65
N PRO A 833 -9.50 4.20 -23.54
CA PRO A 833 -9.41 5.66 -23.34
C PRO A 833 -10.07 6.12 -22.02
N LEU A 834 -11.20 5.51 -21.66
CA LEU A 834 -11.91 5.77 -20.39
C LEU A 834 -11.09 5.36 -19.16
N GLN A 835 -10.36 4.24 -19.25
CA GLN A 835 -9.47 3.75 -18.19
C GLN A 835 -8.23 4.63 -18.04
N LEU A 836 -7.74 5.20 -19.15
CA LEU A 836 -6.58 6.11 -19.20
C LEU A 836 -6.90 7.53 -18.69
N GLY A 837 -8.15 7.84 -18.34
CA GLY A 837 -8.56 9.16 -17.86
C GLY A 837 -9.04 10.13 -18.94
N ALA A 838 -9.21 9.67 -20.18
CA ALA A 838 -9.91 10.42 -21.23
C ALA A 838 -11.44 10.35 -20.99
N GLN A 839 -12.18 11.40 -21.39
CA GLN A 839 -13.62 11.47 -21.10
C GLN A 839 -14.47 10.53 -21.98
N GLY A 840 -15.61 10.07 -21.43
CA GLY A 840 -16.52 9.06 -22.00
C GLY A 840 -17.33 9.43 -23.24
N GLN A 841 -16.88 10.42 -23.99
CA GLN A 841 -17.32 10.73 -25.35
C GLN A 841 -16.20 11.36 -26.19
N VAL A 842 -14.95 11.35 -25.71
CA VAL A 842 -13.77 11.49 -26.57
C VAL A 842 -13.62 10.16 -27.29
N ALA A 843 -14.58 9.93 -28.19
CA ALA A 843 -14.57 8.87 -29.15
C ALA A 843 -13.29 9.02 -29.97
N LEU A 844 -12.77 7.92 -30.50
CA LEU A 844 -11.53 7.92 -31.29
C LEU A 844 -11.56 8.86 -32.54
N GLU A 845 -12.65 9.60 -32.75
CA GLU A 845 -12.83 10.76 -33.66
C GLU A 845 -11.78 11.88 -33.46
N LEU A 846 -11.18 12.04 -32.27
CA LEU A 846 -10.11 13.02 -32.00
C LEU A 846 -8.68 12.46 -32.18
N LEU A 847 -8.54 11.16 -32.46
CA LEU A 847 -7.26 10.50 -32.68
C LEU A 847 -6.80 10.60 -34.13
N SER A 848 -6.87 11.79 -34.75
CA SER A 848 -6.10 11.95 -35.99
C SER A 848 -4.61 11.84 -35.62
N GLY A 849 -3.83 11.08 -36.39
CA GLY A 849 -2.38 10.96 -36.15
C GLY A 849 -1.69 12.33 -36.05
N GLU A 850 -2.20 13.32 -36.79
CA GLU A 850 -1.75 14.72 -36.74
C GLU A 850 -2.06 15.43 -35.41
N SER A 851 -3.22 15.18 -34.79
CA SER A 851 -3.57 15.81 -33.50
C SER A 851 -2.73 15.21 -32.38
N LEU A 852 -2.46 13.91 -32.42
CA LEU A 852 -1.60 13.22 -31.45
C LEU A 852 -0.14 13.64 -31.59
N SER A 853 0.38 13.79 -32.82
CA SER A 853 1.74 14.29 -33.03
C SER A 853 1.88 15.76 -32.60
N THR A 854 0.88 16.60 -32.88
CA THR A 854 0.85 17.99 -32.41
C THR A 854 0.81 18.06 -30.88
N ALA A 855 0.05 17.17 -30.23
CA ALA A 855 0.00 17.10 -28.77
C ALA A 855 1.33 16.66 -28.14
N LEU A 856 2.04 15.69 -28.75
CA LEU A 856 3.38 15.31 -28.31
C LEU A 856 4.36 16.48 -28.45
N ALA A 857 4.32 17.21 -29.58
CA ALA A 857 5.15 18.40 -29.77
C ALA A 857 4.85 19.51 -28.74
N LEU A 858 3.57 19.74 -28.42
CA LEU A 858 3.18 20.70 -27.38
C LEU A 858 3.63 20.27 -25.98
N LEU A 859 3.56 18.98 -25.67
CA LEU A 859 4.07 18.45 -24.41
C LEU A 859 5.59 18.63 -24.29
N GLU A 860 6.32 18.50 -25.40
CA GLU A 860 7.76 18.81 -25.46
C GLU A 860 8.04 20.30 -25.23
N ASP A 861 7.28 21.19 -25.88
CA ASP A 861 7.35 22.64 -25.63
C ASP A 861 7.09 22.98 -24.16
N ILE A 862 6.03 22.40 -23.56
CA ILE A 862 5.67 22.62 -22.16
C ILE A 862 6.78 22.10 -21.24
N HIS A 863 7.33 20.92 -21.53
CA HIS A 863 8.43 20.34 -20.75
C HIS A 863 9.64 21.27 -20.73
N GLN A 864 10.00 21.85 -21.89
CA GLN A 864 11.09 22.80 -22.00
C GLN A 864 10.82 24.08 -21.19
N LEU A 865 9.59 24.61 -21.23
CA LEU A 865 9.20 25.78 -20.44
C LEU A 865 9.22 25.52 -18.94
N VAL A 866 8.75 24.35 -18.47
CA VAL A 866 8.78 23.99 -17.03
C VAL A 866 10.21 23.97 -16.50
N ARG A 867 11.19 23.59 -17.31
CA ARG A 867 12.61 23.66 -16.93
C ARG A 867 13.17 25.06 -16.90
N GLU A 868 12.86 25.86 -17.92
CA GLU A 868 13.25 27.27 -17.93
C GLU A 868 12.72 27.98 -16.67
N LYS A 869 11.50 27.64 -16.23
CA LYS A 869 10.92 28.07 -14.95
C LYS A 869 11.77 27.62 -13.77
N ALA A 870 12.11 26.33 -13.67
CA ALA A 870 12.90 25.80 -12.55
C ALA A 870 14.27 26.49 -12.44
N SER A 871 14.97 26.63 -13.57
CA SER A 871 16.28 27.31 -13.63
C SER A 871 16.21 28.79 -13.23
N LEU A 872 15.14 29.50 -13.63
CA LEU A 872 14.92 30.90 -13.24
C LEU A 872 14.52 31.05 -11.77
N GLN A 873 13.78 30.09 -11.20
CA GLN A 873 13.40 30.09 -9.78
C GLN A 873 14.63 29.93 -8.87
N GLU A 874 15.63 29.13 -9.27
CA GLU A 874 16.90 29.01 -8.55
C GLU A 874 17.73 30.31 -8.61
N SER A 875 17.72 31.01 -9.75
CA SER A 875 18.45 32.29 -9.88
C SER A 875 17.75 33.49 -9.24
N LEU A 876 16.44 33.39 -8.96
CA LEU A 876 15.61 34.43 -8.33
C LEU A 876 15.92 34.65 -6.85
N GLU A 877 16.56 33.70 -6.17
CA GLU A 877 17.05 33.89 -4.80
C GLU A 877 18.08 35.05 -4.69
N HIS A 878 18.58 35.59 -5.82
CA HIS A 878 19.67 36.56 -5.88
C HIS A 878 19.36 37.90 -6.59
N SER A 879 18.18 38.14 -7.19
CA SER A 879 17.87 39.44 -7.85
C SER A 879 16.39 39.70 -8.18
N GLU A 880 15.88 40.89 -7.84
CA GLU A 880 14.49 41.36 -8.09
C GLU A 880 14.14 41.56 -9.58
N HIS A 881 15.11 41.72 -10.49
CA HIS A 881 14.85 41.97 -11.92
C HIS A 881 14.33 40.74 -12.69
N GLN A 882 14.33 39.54 -12.09
CA GLN A 882 13.90 38.30 -12.75
C GLN A 882 12.43 37.95 -12.53
N GLU A 883 11.72 38.67 -11.66
CA GLU A 883 10.31 38.39 -11.34
C GLU A 883 9.39 38.59 -12.55
N GLY A 884 9.66 39.62 -13.38
CA GLY A 884 8.91 39.86 -14.63
C GLY A 884 9.09 38.75 -15.67
N LYS A 885 10.29 38.16 -15.76
CA LYS A 885 10.56 37.02 -16.67
C LYS A 885 9.86 35.76 -16.21
N LEU A 886 9.83 35.51 -14.89
CA LEU A 886 9.09 34.39 -14.33
C LEU A 886 7.58 34.53 -14.59
N GLN A 887 7.03 35.73 -14.44
CA GLN A 887 5.61 35.99 -14.71
C GLN A 887 5.23 35.79 -16.19
N GLU A 888 6.09 36.21 -17.12
CA GLU A 888 5.93 35.95 -18.56
C GLU A 888 5.96 34.45 -18.86
N LEU A 889 6.91 33.73 -18.27
CA LEU A 889 7.07 32.29 -18.46
C LEU A 889 5.88 31.50 -17.90
N LEU A 890 5.42 31.83 -16.69
CA LEU A 890 4.20 31.23 -16.11
C LEU A 890 2.97 31.48 -17.00
N SER A 891 2.88 32.65 -17.64
CA SER A 891 1.80 32.95 -18.58
C SER A 891 1.87 32.07 -19.84
N ARG A 892 3.06 31.90 -20.42
CA ARG A 892 3.29 30.99 -21.56
C ARG A 892 2.97 29.53 -21.23
N LEU A 893 3.29 29.08 -20.01
CA LEU A 893 2.95 27.74 -19.52
C LEU A 893 1.44 27.53 -19.43
N VAL A 894 0.70 28.54 -18.97
CA VAL A 894 -0.78 28.52 -18.93
C VAL A 894 -1.34 28.41 -20.34
N GLU A 895 -0.88 29.25 -21.28
CA GLU A 895 -1.35 29.25 -22.67
C GLU A 895 -1.12 27.90 -23.36
N LYS A 896 0.09 27.33 -23.23
CA LYS A 896 0.43 26.03 -23.82
C LYS A 896 -0.35 24.87 -23.18
N SER A 897 -0.57 24.93 -21.86
CA SER A 897 -1.42 23.96 -21.15
C SER A 897 -2.88 24.02 -21.62
N GLU A 898 -3.41 25.23 -21.86
CA GLU A 898 -4.75 25.44 -22.41
C GLU A 898 -4.88 24.86 -23.81
N GLU A 899 -3.87 25.07 -24.66
CA GLU A 899 -3.81 24.50 -26.00
C GLU A 899 -3.83 22.97 -25.98
N LEU A 900 -3.06 22.36 -25.08
CA LEU A 900 -3.07 20.91 -24.87
C LEU A 900 -4.45 20.39 -24.45
N TYR A 901 -5.09 21.01 -23.47
CA TYR A 901 -6.42 20.59 -22.99
C TYR A 901 -7.54 20.84 -24.02
N CYS A 902 -7.33 21.74 -24.97
CA CYS A 902 -8.20 21.90 -26.13
C CYS A 902 -8.05 20.74 -27.13
N LEU A 903 -6.83 20.23 -27.32
CA LEU A 903 -6.54 19.13 -28.24
C LEU A 903 -6.92 17.77 -27.65
N ILE A 904 -6.62 17.54 -26.38
CA ILE A 904 -6.90 16.29 -25.67
C ILE A 904 -7.78 16.58 -24.46
N PRO A 905 -9.09 16.30 -24.53
CA PRO A 905 -9.99 16.54 -23.42
C PRO A 905 -9.78 15.52 -22.30
N VAL A 906 -9.32 15.99 -21.13
CA VAL A 906 -9.03 15.15 -19.96
C VAL A 906 -10.19 15.19 -18.96
N ARG A 907 -10.41 14.09 -18.22
CA ARG A 907 -11.43 14.03 -17.16
C ARG A 907 -10.97 14.76 -15.90
N GLY A 908 -11.55 15.93 -15.61
CA GLY A 908 -11.51 16.50 -14.26
C GLY A 908 -12.61 15.88 -13.39
N ARG A 909 -12.34 15.58 -12.11
CA ARG A 909 -13.45 15.24 -11.18
C ARG A 909 -14.41 16.43 -11.11
N ARG A 910 -15.70 16.18 -10.84
CA ARG A 910 -16.79 17.19 -10.92
C ARG A 910 -16.52 18.50 -10.17
N PHE A 911 -15.59 18.50 -9.22
CA PHE A 911 -15.24 19.65 -8.39
C PHE A 911 -13.72 19.98 -8.38
N GLU A 912 -12.92 19.32 -9.22
CA GLU A 912 -11.47 19.56 -9.29
C GLU A 912 -11.12 20.60 -10.36
N ARG A 913 -10.28 21.56 -9.97
CA ARG A 913 -9.67 22.54 -10.87
C ARG A 913 -8.74 21.80 -11.85
N LEU A 914 -8.82 22.14 -13.15
CA LEU A 914 -7.74 21.76 -14.07
C LEU A 914 -6.59 22.73 -13.82
N GLU A 915 -5.44 22.17 -13.44
CA GLU A 915 -4.26 22.96 -13.14
C GLU A 915 -3.39 23.07 -14.40
N PRO A 916 -2.79 24.26 -14.67
CA PRO A 916 -1.76 24.35 -15.69
C PRO A 916 -0.59 23.40 -15.38
N LEU A 917 0.07 22.90 -16.41
CA LEU A 917 1.20 22.00 -16.28
C LEU A 917 2.44 22.81 -15.85
N PHE A 918 2.52 23.08 -14.56
CA PHE A 918 3.61 23.82 -13.93
C PHE A 918 4.74 22.94 -13.41
N GLU A 919 4.51 21.64 -13.34
CA GLU A 919 5.39 20.63 -12.76
C GLU A 919 5.69 19.54 -13.78
N GLU A 920 6.92 19.05 -13.79
CA GLU A 920 7.34 18.04 -14.75
C GLU A 920 6.50 16.75 -14.60
N GLN A 921 6.19 16.32 -13.37
CA GLN A 921 5.34 15.14 -13.12
C GLN A 921 3.99 15.22 -13.84
N GLY A 922 3.39 16.42 -13.89
CA GLY A 922 2.17 16.68 -14.64
C GLY A 922 2.34 16.43 -16.13
N VAL A 923 3.44 16.93 -16.71
CA VAL A 923 3.79 16.72 -18.13
C VAL A 923 3.98 15.23 -18.44
N SER A 924 4.73 14.50 -17.60
CA SER A 924 4.96 13.05 -17.74
C SER A 924 3.68 12.26 -17.90
N ARG A 925 2.70 12.50 -17.02
CA ARG A 925 1.44 11.75 -16.99
C ARG A 925 0.65 11.99 -18.27
N HIS A 926 0.68 13.21 -18.80
CA HIS A 926 0.01 13.54 -20.06
C HIS A 926 0.77 12.95 -21.25
N THR A 927 2.10 12.89 -21.23
CA THR A 927 2.88 12.20 -22.27
C THR A 927 2.58 10.70 -22.32
N ASP A 928 2.53 10.01 -21.18
CA ASP A 928 2.15 8.60 -21.12
C ASP A 928 0.73 8.34 -21.66
N LEU A 929 -0.21 9.24 -21.33
CA LEU A 929 -1.57 9.21 -21.89
C LEU A 929 -1.53 9.30 -23.42
N VAL A 930 -0.81 10.27 -23.98
CA VAL A 930 -0.76 10.47 -25.44
C VAL A 930 -0.10 9.29 -26.16
N HIS A 931 1.00 8.74 -25.63
CA HIS A 931 1.61 7.53 -26.21
C HIS A 931 0.67 6.32 -26.17
N ALA A 932 -0.11 6.14 -25.10
CA ALA A 932 -1.11 5.09 -25.05
C ALA A 932 -2.21 5.29 -26.10
N LEU A 933 -2.63 6.54 -26.35
CA LEU A 933 -3.57 6.89 -27.42
C LEU A 933 -3.00 6.65 -28.82
N VAL A 934 -1.70 6.85 -29.03
CA VAL A 934 -1.00 6.51 -30.30
C VAL A 934 -1.05 5.00 -30.56
N HIS A 935 -0.74 4.17 -29.56
CA HIS A 935 -0.83 2.71 -29.72
C HIS A 935 -2.26 2.23 -30.01
N LEU A 936 -3.25 2.84 -29.35
CA LEU A 936 -4.67 2.56 -29.62
C LEU A 936 -5.08 2.98 -31.03
N HIS A 937 -4.56 4.10 -31.54
CA HIS A 937 -4.79 4.55 -32.92
C HIS A 937 -4.24 3.54 -33.93
N LEU A 938 -3.00 3.08 -33.75
CA LEU A 938 -2.38 2.07 -34.62
C LEU A 938 -3.16 0.75 -34.60
N ALA A 939 -3.57 0.30 -33.40
CA ALA A 939 -4.41 -0.88 -33.27
C ALA A 939 -5.73 -0.72 -34.02
N HIS A 940 -6.38 0.44 -33.91
CA HIS A 940 -7.62 0.74 -34.64
C HIS A 940 -7.44 0.71 -36.16
N GLN A 941 -6.34 1.27 -36.68
CA GLN A 941 -6.01 1.22 -38.12
C GLN A 941 -5.80 -0.23 -38.61
N LEU A 942 -5.08 -1.04 -37.84
CA LEU A 942 -4.87 -2.46 -38.15
C LEU A 942 -6.20 -3.23 -38.25
N LEU A 943 -7.11 -3.03 -37.30
CA LEU A 943 -8.41 -3.71 -37.32
C LEU A 943 -9.30 -3.24 -38.48
N MET A 944 -9.26 -1.95 -38.82
CA MET A 944 -9.99 -1.44 -39.99
C MET A 944 -9.47 -2.01 -41.31
N GLY A 945 -8.15 -2.10 -41.47
CA GLY A 945 -7.53 -2.76 -42.63
C GLY A 945 -7.92 -4.24 -42.73
N ALA A 946 -7.91 -4.95 -41.59
CA ALA A 946 -8.33 -6.35 -41.52
C ALA A 946 -9.79 -6.56 -41.93
N GLN A 947 -10.68 -5.65 -41.52
CA GLN A 947 -12.09 -5.69 -41.88
C GLN A 947 -12.32 -5.44 -43.38
N LEU A 948 -11.54 -4.54 -44.00
CA LEU A 948 -11.61 -4.29 -45.45
C LEU A 948 -11.29 -5.55 -46.25
N ARG A 949 -10.25 -6.27 -45.82
CA ARG A 949 -9.69 -7.45 -46.51
C ARG A 949 -10.26 -8.78 -46.01
N ALA A 950 -11.28 -8.76 -45.16
CA ALA A 950 -11.90 -9.96 -44.58
C ALA A 950 -12.48 -10.93 -45.62
N ALA A 951 -12.77 -10.45 -46.85
CA ALA A 951 -13.21 -11.27 -47.97
C ALA A 951 -12.05 -11.99 -48.69
N GLU A 952 -10.84 -11.45 -48.62
CA GLU A 952 -9.64 -11.97 -49.29
C GLU A 952 -8.89 -12.94 -48.38
N MET A 953 -8.81 -12.63 -47.08
CA MET A 953 -8.09 -13.43 -46.10
C MET A 953 -8.71 -13.34 -44.71
N HIS A 954 -8.29 -14.25 -43.84
CA HIS A 954 -8.75 -14.25 -42.47
C HIS A 954 -8.32 -12.96 -41.76
N PRO A 955 -9.20 -12.23 -41.04
CA PRO A 955 -8.86 -10.93 -40.46
C PRO A 955 -7.65 -10.95 -39.52
N LEU A 956 -7.50 -12.02 -38.72
CA LEU A 956 -6.33 -12.16 -37.84
C LEU A 956 -5.06 -12.55 -38.60
N ASP A 957 -5.19 -13.13 -39.80
CA ASP A 957 -4.04 -13.43 -40.66
C ASP A 957 -3.51 -12.13 -41.28
N TYR A 958 -4.43 -11.24 -41.69
CA TYR A 958 -4.09 -9.88 -42.09
C TYR A 958 -3.34 -9.15 -40.98
N VAL A 959 -3.90 -9.14 -39.76
CA VAL A 959 -3.26 -8.48 -38.61
C VAL A 959 -1.86 -9.05 -38.37
N TYR A 960 -1.70 -10.37 -38.34
CA TYR A 960 -0.39 -11.00 -38.15
C TYR A 960 0.64 -10.60 -39.21
N LEU A 961 0.25 -10.62 -40.49
CA LEU A 961 1.13 -10.25 -41.59
C LEU A 961 1.49 -8.76 -41.57
N SER A 962 0.53 -7.89 -41.23
CA SER A 962 0.75 -6.45 -41.07
C SER A 962 1.66 -6.08 -39.89
N LEU A 963 1.78 -6.93 -38.87
CA LEU A 963 2.71 -6.69 -37.76
C LEU A 963 4.18 -6.88 -38.17
N HIS A 964 4.46 -7.59 -39.28
CA HIS A 964 5.81 -7.98 -39.67
C HIS A 964 6.60 -8.63 -38.51
N CYS A 965 5.89 -9.48 -37.76
CA CYS A 965 6.39 -10.17 -36.57
C CYS A 965 6.23 -11.68 -36.73
N LYS A 966 7.31 -12.43 -36.54
CA LYS A 966 7.25 -13.89 -36.39
C LYS A 966 6.99 -14.23 -34.93
N ILE A 967 5.84 -14.86 -34.65
CA ILE A 967 5.44 -15.26 -33.29
C ILE A 967 5.32 -16.78 -33.23
N GLN A 968 6.04 -17.38 -32.28
CA GLN A 968 6.08 -18.84 -32.11
C GLN A 968 5.80 -19.22 -30.65
N LEU A 969 4.83 -20.11 -30.42
CA LEU A 969 4.63 -20.72 -29.10
C LEU A 969 5.80 -21.65 -28.77
N MET A 970 6.38 -21.48 -27.59
CA MET A 970 7.47 -22.31 -27.11
C MET A 970 6.96 -23.46 -26.23
N SER A 971 7.57 -24.64 -26.35
CA SER A 971 7.26 -25.78 -25.47
C SER A 971 7.86 -25.57 -24.08
N GLU A 972 7.11 -25.91 -23.02
CA GLU A 972 7.55 -25.83 -21.62
C GLU A 972 8.79 -26.68 -21.31
N GLU A 973 9.01 -27.73 -22.10
CA GLU A 973 10.16 -28.64 -21.96
C GLU A 973 11.46 -28.03 -22.54
N CYS A 974 11.36 -26.92 -23.27
CA CYS A 974 12.51 -26.30 -23.88
C CYS A 974 13.44 -25.68 -22.81
N PRO A 975 14.77 -25.93 -22.86
CA PRO A 975 15.72 -25.34 -21.91
C PRO A 975 15.67 -23.81 -21.87
N GLU A 976 15.35 -23.17 -23.00
CA GLU A 976 15.12 -21.73 -23.10
C GLU A 976 13.94 -21.28 -22.24
N VAL A 977 12.82 -21.98 -22.34
CA VAL A 977 11.62 -21.70 -21.54
C VAL A 977 11.90 -21.93 -20.07
N GLN A 978 12.57 -23.03 -19.72
CA GLN A 978 12.94 -23.32 -18.34
C GLN A 978 13.84 -22.23 -17.75
N THR A 979 14.79 -21.71 -18.54
CA THR A 979 15.68 -20.61 -18.13
C THR A 979 14.89 -19.33 -17.90
N MET A 980 13.96 -18.98 -18.80
CA MET A 980 13.11 -17.78 -18.62
C MET A 980 12.10 -17.94 -17.48
N MET A 981 11.55 -19.14 -17.29
CA MET A 981 10.68 -19.47 -16.15
C MET A 981 11.44 -19.35 -14.83
N GLN A 982 12.71 -19.79 -14.80
CA GLN A 982 13.59 -19.58 -13.67
C GLN A 982 13.88 -18.09 -13.45
N TYR A 983 14.03 -17.31 -14.52
CA TYR A 983 14.21 -15.86 -14.42
C TYR A 983 12.96 -15.21 -13.82
N VAL A 984 11.76 -15.54 -14.27
CA VAL A 984 10.49 -15.08 -13.68
C VAL A 984 10.40 -15.48 -12.20
N HIS A 985 10.69 -16.73 -11.87
CA HIS A 985 10.61 -17.24 -10.50
C HIS A 985 11.60 -16.53 -9.56
N ASN A 986 12.87 -16.44 -9.95
CA ASN A 986 13.90 -15.77 -9.17
C ASN A 986 13.67 -14.26 -9.08
N SER A 987 12.96 -13.69 -10.07
CA SER A 987 12.71 -12.27 -10.19
C SER A 987 11.38 -11.74 -9.68
N SER A 988 10.56 -12.61 -9.09
CA SER A 988 9.27 -12.29 -8.48
C SER A 988 9.32 -12.45 -6.95
N GLU A 989 8.53 -11.66 -6.21
CA GLU A 989 8.32 -11.91 -4.76
C GLU A 989 7.35 -13.09 -4.57
N THR A 990 6.27 -13.09 -5.34
CA THR A 990 5.29 -14.19 -5.46
C THR A 990 5.19 -14.58 -6.93
N PRO A 991 5.72 -15.74 -7.38
CA PRO A 991 5.78 -16.08 -8.80
C PRO A 991 4.38 -16.16 -9.40
N PRO A 992 4.10 -15.48 -10.52
CA PRO A 992 2.81 -15.52 -11.18
C PRO A 992 2.56 -16.89 -11.84
N LYS A 993 1.30 -17.18 -12.16
CA LYS A 993 0.96 -18.31 -13.00
C LYS A 993 1.23 -17.94 -14.47
N VAL A 994 2.36 -18.38 -15.01
CA VAL A 994 2.65 -18.25 -16.44
C VAL A 994 1.72 -19.18 -17.21
N LEU A 995 1.00 -18.63 -18.18
CA LEU A 995 0.09 -19.37 -19.06
C LEU A 995 0.81 -19.87 -20.30
N ARG A 996 1.50 -18.97 -21.01
CA ARG A 996 2.18 -19.25 -22.29
C ARG A 996 3.39 -18.32 -22.46
N MET A 997 4.41 -18.81 -23.15
CA MET A 997 5.54 -17.99 -23.58
C MET A 997 5.74 -18.10 -25.10
N PHE A 998 5.82 -16.93 -25.75
CA PHE A 998 5.99 -16.81 -27.19
C PHE A 998 7.35 -16.22 -27.50
N ARG A 999 8.07 -16.80 -28.46
CA ARG A 999 9.22 -16.13 -29.09
C ARG A 999 8.68 -15.16 -30.12
N VAL A 1000 9.17 -13.92 -30.07
CA VAL A 1000 8.78 -12.84 -30.98
C VAL A 1000 10.03 -12.37 -31.73
N THR A 1001 9.92 -12.20 -33.03
CA THR A 1001 10.99 -11.62 -33.85
C THR A 1001 10.37 -10.63 -34.83
N ARG A 1002 10.67 -9.35 -34.65
CA ARG A 1002 10.29 -8.27 -35.56
C ARG A 1002 11.26 -8.22 -36.73
N ASP A 1003 10.73 -8.05 -37.93
CA ASP A 1003 11.57 -7.91 -39.13
C ASP A 1003 12.46 -6.67 -39.03
N GLY A 1004 13.74 -6.80 -39.41
CA GLY A 1004 14.73 -5.71 -39.40
C GLY A 1004 15.28 -5.31 -38.02
N GLU A 1005 14.63 -5.71 -36.92
CA GLU A 1005 15.04 -5.33 -35.56
C GLU A 1005 16.34 -6.02 -35.09
N PRO A 1006 16.57 -7.33 -35.33
CA PRO A 1006 17.86 -7.96 -35.04
C PRO A 1006 19.02 -7.34 -35.85
N GLN A 1007 18.77 -6.99 -37.11
CA GLN A 1007 19.75 -6.31 -37.96
C GLN A 1007 20.05 -4.90 -37.45
N ARG A 1008 19.01 -4.17 -37.02
CA ARG A 1008 19.14 -2.85 -36.40
C ARG A 1008 19.99 -2.90 -35.13
N LEU A 1009 19.74 -3.89 -34.25
CA LEU A 1009 20.55 -4.12 -33.06
C LEU A 1009 21.99 -4.49 -33.41
N ALA A 1010 22.22 -5.40 -34.36
CA ALA A 1010 23.57 -5.75 -34.79
C ALA A 1010 24.32 -4.55 -35.41
N SER A 1011 23.62 -3.70 -36.16
CA SER A 1011 24.18 -2.50 -36.80
C SER A 1011 24.43 -1.33 -35.83
N CYS A 1012 23.90 -1.38 -34.60
CA CYS A 1012 24.04 -0.28 -33.65
C CYS A 1012 25.48 -0.16 -33.11
N GLY A 1013 26.29 -1.21 -33.23
CA GLY A 1013 27.71 -1.22 -32.85
C GLY A 1013 27.98 -1.12 -31.35
N VAL A 1014 26.94 -1.30 -30.52
CA VAL A 1014 27.01 -1.25 -29.05
C VAL A 1014 27.09 -2.68 -28.52
N ASP A 1015 28.04 -2.97 -27.65
CA ASP A 1015 28.24 -4.28 -27.01
C ASP A 1015 27.47 -4.40 -25.67
N ASN A 1016 27.79 -5.38 -24.83
CA ASN A 1016 27.16 -5.59 -23.52
C ASN A 1016 25.62 -5.77 -23.59
N HIS A 1017 25.19 -6.87 -24.23
CA HIS A 1017 23.78 -7.18 -24.43
C HIS A 1017 23.17 -7.84 -23.19
N TRP A 1018 21.97 -7.42 -22.79
CA TRP A 1018 21.24 -7.92 -21.63
C TRP A 1018 19.80 -8.29 -21.99
N LEU A 1019 19.24 -9.29 -21.31
CA LEU A 1019 17.81 -9.61 -21.39
C LEU A 1019 17.06 -8.96 -20.22
N LEU A 1020 16.24 -7.97 -20.53
CA LEU A 1020 15.55 -7.11 -19.55
C LEU A 1020 14.03 -7.03 -19.82
N TRP A 1021 13.26 -6.90 -18.73
CA TRP A 1021 11.80 -6.86 -18.75
C TRP A 1021 11.24 -5.49 -19.09
N HIS A 1022 10.14 -5.47 -19.84
CA HIS A 1022 9.34 -4.28 -20.11
C HIS A 1022 7.85 -4.59 -19.93
N ALA A 1023 7.17 -3.75 -19.15
CA ALA A 1023 5.74 -3.87 -18.88
C ALA A 1023 4.91 -3.45 -20.09
N ALA A 1024 3.97 -4.31 -20.51
CA ALA A 1024 3.08 -4.02 -21.64
C ALA A 1024 1.62 -4.11 -21.20
N GLN A 1025 0.89 -3.01 -21.33
CA GLN A 1025 -0.55 -3.00 -21.10
C GLN A 1025 -1.26 -3.73 -22.25
N PRO A 1026 -2.33 -4.52 -21.96
CA PRO A 1026 -3.02 -5.29 -23.00
C PRO A 1026 -3.42 -4.46 -24.22
N TYR A 1027 -3.92 -3.23 -24.00
CA TYR A 1027 -4.36 -2.34 -25.07
C TYR A 1027 -3.24 -1.70 -25.88
N SER A 1028 -2.01 -1.67 -25.35
CA SER A 1028 -0.84 -1.13 -26.07
C SER A 1028 -0.08 -2.20 -26.86
N LEU A 1029 -0.31 -3.48 -26.57
CA LEU A 1029 0.55 -4.57 -27.05
C LEU A 1029 0.54 -4.69 -28.59
N LEU A 1030 -0.63 -4.55 -29.22
CA LEU A 1030 -0.74 -4.59 -30.69
C LEU A 1030 -0.01 -3.41 -31.34
N GLY A 1031 -0.09 -2.21 -30.74
CA GLY A 1031 0.66 -1.04 -31.18
C GLY A 1031 2.17 -1.23 -31.04
N ILE A 1032 2.64 -1.74 -29.89
CA ILE A 1032 4.06 -2.03 -29.64
C ILE A 1032 4.59 -3.08 -30.62
N LEU A 1033 3.82 -4.12 -30.93
CA LEU A 1033 4.19 -5.10 -31.94
C LEU A 1033 4.14 -4.55 -33.37
N ALA A 1034 3.54 -3.38 -33.62
CA ALA A 1034 3.57 -2.73 -34.93
C ALA A 1034 4.76 -1.76 -35.03
N SER A 1035 4.89 -0.83 -34.08
CA SER A 1035 5.90 0.26 -34.12
C SER A 1035 7.22 -0.09 -33.43
N GLY A 1036 7.23 -1.00 -32.46
CA GLY A 1036 8.37 -1.24 -31.56
C GLY A 1036 8.34 -0.35 -30.31
N LEU A 1037 9.39 -0.44 -29.48
CA LEU A 1037 9.50 0.39 -28.28
C LEU A 1037 10.11 1.76 -28.60
N GLU A 1038 9.43 2.83 -28.19
CA GLU A 1038 9.85 4.22 -28.41
C GLU A 1038 10.33 4.89 -27.11
N PRO A 1039 11.37 5.75 -27.17
CA PRO A 1039 11.85 6.53 -26.03
C PRO A 1039 10.79 7.50 -25.51
N ARG A 1040 10.66 7.60 -24.19
CA ARG A 1040 9.72 8.51 -23.50
C ARG A 1040 10.46 9.50 -22.59
N PRO A 1041 9.89 10.68 -22.32
CA PRO A 1041 10.44 11.58 -21.31
C PRO A 1041 10.53 10.91 -19.93
N LEU A 1042 11.71 10.96 -19.31
CA LEU A 1042 12.02 10.23 -18.07
C LEU A 1042 11.69 11.04 -16.81
N VAL A 1043 10.44 11.48 -16.68
CA VAL A 1043 10.10 12.57 -15.76
C VAL A 1043 9.76 12.10 -14.33
N ASN A 1044 9.62 10.79 -14.13
CA ASN A 1044 9.51 10.15 -12.81
C ASN A 1044 10.74 9.32 -12.47
N HIS A 1045 11.77 9.34 -13.32
CA HIS A 1045 12.99 8.60 -13.08
C HIS A 1045 13.98 9.57 -12.49
N TRP A 1046 14.56 9.15 -11.39
CA TRP A 1046 15.57 9.76 -10.54
C TRP A 1046 16.84 10.30 -11.24
N MET A 1047 16.85 10.26 -12.56
CA MET A 1047 17.81 10.92 -13.42
C MET A 1047 17.40 12.39 -13.53
N GLY A 1048 17.90 13.26 -12.65
CA GLY A 1048 17.89 14.71 -12.84
C GLY A 1048 18.66 15.23 -14.09
N ASP A 1049 18.81 14.42 -15.14
CA ASP A 1049 19.22 14.93 -16.45
C ASP A 1049 17.92 15.23 -17.16
N HIS A 1050 17.50 16.47 -16.95
CA HIS A 1050 16.18 16.90 -17.32
C HIS A 1050 15.93 16.69 -18.82
N GLN A 1051 16.95 16.60 -19.71
CA GLN A 1051 16.81 16.41 -21.16
C GLN A 1051 16.55 14.97 -21.66
N ALA A 1052 16.67 13.94 -20.84
CA ALA A 1052 16.75 12.56 -21.34
C ALA A 1052 15.38 11.93 -21.71
N LYS A 1053 15.22 11.52 -22.98
CA LYS A 1053 14.19 10.56 -23.43
C LYS A 1053 14.79 9.16 -23.45
N GLY A 1054 14.11 8.16 -22.92
CA GLY A 1054 14.63 6.79 -22.92
C GLY A 1054 13.57 5.70 -22.83
N ILE A 1055 14.00 4.47 -23.08
CA ILE A 1055 13.21 3.25 -22.92
C ILE A 1055 13.60 2.63 -21.58
N CYS A 1056 12.64 2.60 -20.64
CA CYS A 1056 12.83 2.02 -19.31
C CYS A 1056 12.60 0.52 -19.32
N LEU A 1057 13.57 -0.19 -18.74
CA LEU A 1057 13.64 -1.64 -18.66
C LEU A 1057 14.04 -2.04 -17.23
N ALA A 1058 13.62 -3.22 -16.80
CA ALA A 1058 13.90 -3.76 -15.47
C ALA A 1058 14.65 -5.09 -15.55
N ASP A 1059 15.59 -5.32 -14.64
CA ASP A 1059 16.23 -6.62 -14.45
C ASP A 1059 15.39 -7.56 -13.55
N ARG A 1060 14.25 -7.07 -13.04
CA ARG A 1060 13.35 -7.83 -12.16
C ARG A 1060 11.93 -7.89 -12.71
N PHE A 1061 11.35 -9.09 -12.73
CA PHE A 1061 9.97 -9.29 -13.12
C PHE A 1061 8.99 -8.55 -12.20
N GLU A 1062 9.21 -8.57 -10.88
CA GLU A 1062 8.32 -7.91 -9.90
C GLU A 1062 8.18 -6.40 -10.14
N GLN A 1063 9.28 -5.73 -10.49
CA GLN A 1063 9.27 -4.30 -10.75
C GLN A 1063 8.44 -3.95 -11.97
N ALA A 1064 8.64 -4.68 -13.07
CA ALA A 1064 7.82 -4.52 -14.28
C ALA A 1064 6.35 -4.93 -14.04
N ARG A 1065 6.11 -5.96 -13.21
CA ARG A 1065 4.76 -6.44 -12.87
C ARG A 1065 3.90 -5.38 -12.16
N ARG A 1066 4.49 -4.58 -11.26
CA ARG A 1066 3.77 -3.49 -10.58
C ARG A 1066 3.20 -2.46 -11.55
N LEU A 1067 3.91 -2.17 -12.64
CA LEU A 1067 3.43 -1.30 -13.70
C LEU A 1067 2.24 -1.90 -14.48
N CYS A 1068 2.13 -3.23 -14.53
CA CYS A 1068 0.97 -3.93 -15.12
C CYS A 1068 -0.27 -3.96 -14.19
N GLN A 1069 -0.14 -3.69 -12.88
CA GLN A 1069 -1.23 -3.81 -11.89
C GLN A 1069 -2.07 -2.54 -11.73
N SER A 1070 -1.57 -1.36 -12.12
CA SER A 1070 -2.21 -0.07 -11.85
C SER A 1070 -3.43 0.26 -12.72
N GLY A 1071 -3.75 -0.52 -13.77
CA GLY A 1071 -4.76 -0.15 -14.77
C GLY A 1071 -5.93 -1.12 -15.00
N SER A 1072 -5.88 -2.38 -14.56
CA SER A 1072 -6.88 -3.40 -14.95
C SER A 1072 -7.86 -3.71 -13.84
N MET A 1073 -9.05 -3.09 -13.88
CA MET A 1073 -10.23 -3.51 -13.09
C MET A 1073 -10.96 -4.72 -13.70
N THR A 1074 -10.53 -5.17 -14.89
CA THR A 1074 -11.11 -6.32 -15.59
C THR A 1074 -10.26 -7.58 -15.32
N PRO A 1075 -10.87 -8.72 -14.93
CA PRO A 1075 -10.16 -9.99 -14.82
C PRO A 1075 -9.76 -10.48 -16.23
N GLY A 1076 -8.46 -10.61 -16.49
CA GLY A 1076 -7.92 -11.07 -17.77
C GLY A 1076 -6.40 -11.33 -17.71
N PRO A 1077 -5.83 -12.02 -18.72
CA PRO A 1077 -4.41 -12.32 -18.76
C PRO A 1077 -3.57 -11.05 -18.92
N LYS A 1078 -2.41 -11.02 -18.28
CA LYS A 1078 -1.42 -9.93 -18.33
C LYS A 1078 -0.28 -10.30 -19.26
N TYR A 1079 0.37 -9.28 -19.80
CA TYR A 1079 1.46 -9.44 -20.77
C TYR A 1079 2.74 -8.77 -20.29
N MET A 1080 3.88 -9.41 -20.55
CA MET A 1080 5.22 -8.87 -20.27
C MET A 1080 6.12 -9.12 -21.48
N LEU A 1081 6.94 -8.13 -21.84
CA LEU A 1081 7.95 -8.26 -22.88
C LEU A 1081 9.32 -8.51 -22.24
N LEU A 1082 10.08 -9.43 -22.84
CA LEU A 1082 11.50 -9.61 -22.53
C LEU A 1082 12.32 -9.23 -23.78
N CYS A 1083 13.15 -8.21 -23.60
CA CYS A 1083 13.88 -7.55 -24.67
C CYS A 1083 15.37 -7.81 -24.54
N GLU A 1084 16.04 -8.08 -25.65
CA GLU A 1084 17.50 -7.99 -25.76
C GLU A 1084 17.89 -6.51 -25.94
N VAL A 1085 18.80 -6.04 -25.09
CA VAL A 1085 19.13 -4.63 -24.97
C VAL A 1085 20.64 -4.46 -24.98
N ALA A 1086 21.17 -3.71 -25.94
CA ALA A 1086 22.58 -3.36 -26.01
C ALA A 1086 22.87 -2.15 -25.10
N LEU A 1087 23.40 -2.43 -23.91
CA LEU A 1087 23.67 -1.39 -22.91
C LEU A 1087 24.98 -0.64 -23.17
N GLY A 1088 25.97 -1.27 -23.81
CA GLY A 1088 27.29 -0.68 -24.01
C GLY A 1088 27.95 -0.30 -22.70
N ARG A 1089 28.62 0.87 -22.68
CA ARG A 1089 29.13 1.47 -21.46
C ARG A 1089 27.97 2.07 -20.69
N CYS A 1090 27.49 1.31 -19.72
CA CYS A 1090 26.42 1.71 -18.84
C CYS A 1090 26.93 2.64 -17.75
N ARG A 1091 26.29 3.79 -17.58
CA ARG A 1091 26.55 4.68 -16.45
C ARG A 1091 25.77 4.21 -15.24
N ASP A 1092 26.44 4.02 -14.10
CA ASP A 1092 25.76 3.73 -12.84
C ASP A 1092 25.36 5.04 -12.13
N LEU A 1093 24.09 5.17 -11.79
CA LEU A 1093 23.55 6.30 -11.05
C LEU A 1093 23.02 5.85 -9.68
N ASP A 1094 23.68 6.29 -8.61
CA ASP A 1094 23.19 6.16 -7.23
C ASP A 1094 22.51 7.47 -6.81
N LEU A 1095 21.30 7.33 -6.26
CA LEU A 1095 20.39 8.43 -5.99
C LEU A 1095 20.48 8.98 -4.56
N GLY A 1096 21.20 8.26 -3.70
CA GLY A 1096 21.24 8.56 -2.26
C GLY A 1096 19.86 8.48 -1.57
N PRO A 1097 19.79 8.82 -0.27
CA PRO A 1097 18.56 8.71 0.54
C PRO A 1097 17.45 9.72 0.19
N SER A 1098 17.81 10.86 -0.41
CA SER A 1098 16.89 11.95 -0.73
C SER A 1098 16.37 11.93 -2.18
N GLY A 1099 17.00 11.15 -3.07
CA GLY A 1099 16.66 11.14 -4.51
C GLY A 1099 17.07 12.40 -5.27
N ASN A 1100 17.80 13.33 -4.64
CA ASN A 1100 18.13 14.67 -5.17
C ASN A 1100 19.55 14.78 -5.76
N THR A 1101 20.27 13.67 -5.99
CA THR A 1101 21.56 13.75 -6.68
C THR A 1101 21.34 14.14 -8.14
N GLU A 1102 21.81 15.32 -8.52
CA GLU A 1102 21.90 15.73 -9.92
C GLU A 1102 22.79 14.75 -10.68
N PRO A 1103 22.27 13.98 -11.65
CA PRO A 1103 23.13 13.30 -12.59
C PRO A 1103 23.80 14.38 -13.45
N GLY A 1104 25.12 14.41 -13.46
CA GLY A 1104 25.86 15.13 -14.52
C GLY A 1104 25.40 14.69 -15.92
N SER A 1105 25.81 15.37 -16.99
CA SER A 1105 25.41 15.01 -18.36
C SER A 1105 25.73 13.54 -18.72
N PRO A 1106 25.04 12.90 -19.70
CA PRO A 1106 25.21 11.49 -20.06
C PRO A 1106 26.64 11.09 -20.46
N GLY A 1107 27.55 12.05 -20.62
CA GLY A 1107 28.93 11.80 -21.02
C GLY A 1107 29.02 10.98 -22.30
N SER A 1108 30.02 10.10 -22.40
CA SER A 1108 30.23 9.16 -23.50
C SER A 1108 29.48 7.82 -23.33
N HIS A 1109 28.46 7.74 -22.46
CA HIS A 1109 27.81 6.47 -22.10
C HIS A 1109 26.59 6.22 -22.98
N GLU A 1110 26.42 4.97 -23.43
CA GLU A 1110 25.33 4.59 -24.35
C GLU A 1110 24.04 4.20 -23.62
N SER A 1111 24.08 3.99 -22.30
CA SER A 1111 22.92 3.71 -21.44
C SER A 1111 23.16 4.15 -19.99
N THR A 1112 22.09 4.20 -19.19
CA THR A 1112 22.19 4.43 -17.74
C THR A 1112 21.49 3.33 -16.96
N ARG A 1113 22.13 2.87 -15.89
CA ARG A 1113 21.58 1.98 -14.87
C ARG A 1113 21.42 2.76 -13.57
N VAL A 1114 20.18 2.95 -13.16
CA VAL A 1114 19.83 3.53 -11.87
C VAL A 1114 19.84 2.44 -10.83
N LEU A 1115 20.66 2.59 -9.79
CA LEU A 1115 20.92 1.56 -8.80
C LEU A 1115 19.77 1.49 -7.77
N GLY A 1116 19.20 0.30 -7.61
CA GLY A 1116 18.21 -0.01 -6.59
C GLY A 1116 18.82 -0.62 -5.32
N ARG A 1117 18.04 -0.63 -4.23
CA ARG A 1117 18.39 -1.28 -2.95
C ARG A 1117 18.65 -2.78 -3.09
N TRP A 1118 17.93 -3.42 -4.01
CA TRP A 1118 17.99 -4.85 -4.27
C TRP A 1118 18.45 -5.06 -5.71
N GLN A 1119 19.59 -5.73 -5.87
CA GLN A 1119 20.18 -5.98 -7.18
C GLN A 1119 20.27 -7.49 -7.43
N PRO A 1120 20.08 -7.94 -8.69
CA PRO A 1120 20.33 -9.32 -9.04
C PRO A 1120 21.81 -9.61 -8.88
N HIS A 1121 22.07 -10.73 -8.27
CA HIS A 1121 23.41 -11.12 -7.89
C HIS A 1121 24.27 -11.52 -9.11
N ILE A 1122 25.45 -10.89 -9.31
CA ILE A 1122 26.26 -11.05 -10.55
C ILE A 1122 26.77 -12.48 -10.75
N LEU A 1123 27.02 -13.30 -9.70
CA LEU A 1123 27.37 -14.72 -9.95
C LEU A 1123 26.19 -15.59 -10.39
N GLY A 1124 24.96 -15.08 -10.25
CA GLY A 1124 23.78 -15.75 -10.79
C GLY A 1124 23.45 -15.30 -12.21
N THR A 1125 24.29 -14.48 -12.87
CA THR A 1125 24.07 -14.14 -14.27
C THR A 1125 24.47 -15.31 -15.16
N VAL A 1126 23.64 -15.60 -16.16
CA VAL A 1126 23.92 -16.62 -17.17
C VAL A 1126 24.01 -15.95 -18.51
N THR A 1127 24.94 -16.39 -19.35
CA THR A 1127 24.99 -15.96 -20.75
C THR A 1127 24.10 -16.85 -21.61
N TRP A 1128 23.18 -16.23 -22.36
CA TRP A 1128 22.27 -16.88 -23.28
C TRP A 1128 22.37 -16.22 -24.65
N HIS A 1129 22.84 -16.95 -25.67
CA HIS A 1129 22.99 -16.45 -27.05
C HIS A 1129 23.65 -15.06 -27.11
N SER A 1130 24.83 -14.92 -26.51
CA SER A 1130 25.59 -13.65 -26.36
C SER A 1130 24.96 -12.53 -25.51
N SER A 1131 23.76 -12.73 -24.97
CA SER A 1131 23.11 -11.81 -24.02
C SER A 1131 23.27 -12.27 -22.57
N THR A 1132 23.39 -11.32 -21.66
CA THR A 1132 23.47 -11.58 -20.21
C THR A 1132 22.07 -11.63 -19.61
N VAL A 1133 21.75 -12.70 -18.88
CA VAL A 1133 20.48 -12.90 -18.17
C VAL A 1133 20.74 -12.81 -16.66
N PRO A 1134 20.16 -11.84 -15.94
CA PRO A 1134 20.39 -11.66 -14.51
C PRO A 1134 19.51 -12.62 -13.67
N LEU A 1135 19.82 -13.91 -13.73
CA LEU A 1135 19.12 -15.00 -13.03
C LEU A 1135 19.38 -15.06 -11.51
N GLY A 1136 20.27 -14.22 -10.98
CA GLY A 1136 20.67 -14.25 -9.58
C GLY A 1136 19.54 -13.87 -8.60
N PRO A 1137 19.48 -14.50 -7.42
CA PRO A 1137 18.57 -14.08 -6.35
C PRO A 1137 18.90 -12.64 -5.91
N SER A 1138 17.90 -11.90 -5.43
CA SER A 1138 18.10 -10.52 -4.96
C SER A 1138 18.98 -10.49 -3.72
N ASN A 1139 20.06 -9.72 -3.78
CA ASN A 1139 20.83 -9.32 -2.60
C ASN A 1139 20.50 -7.88 -2.24
N LYS A 1140 20.49 -7.59 -0.94
CA LYS A 1140 20.51 -6.21 -0.47
C LYS A 1140 21.88 -5.63 -0.83
N ALA A 1141 21.92 -4.60 -1.66
CA ALA A 1141 23.17 -3.93 -2.00
C ALA A 1141 23.63 -3.12 -0.77
N GLU A 1142 24.73 -3.50 -0.14
CA GLU A 1142 25.40 -2.65 0.86
C GLU A 1142 26.35 -1.67 0.14
N PRO A 1143 26.30 -0.35 0.39
CA PRO A 1143 25.31 0.46 1.11
C PRO A 1143 24.73 1.53 0.17
N HIS A 1144 23.82 1.17 -0.74
CA HIS A 1144 23.11 2.17 -1.54
C HIS A 1144 21.83 2.57 -0.83
N GLN A 1145 21.73 3.83 -0.39
CA GLN A 1145 20.53 4.37 0.25
C GLN A 1145 19.50 4.85 -0.78
N SER A 1146 19.47 4.27 -1.98
CA SER A 1146 18.55 4.65 -3.06
C SER A 1146 17.07 4.53 -2.63
N PRO A 1147 16.17 5.39 -3.09
CA PRO A 1147 14.72 5.27 -2.88
C PRO A 1147 14.11 4.17 -3.76
N LEU A 1148 14.80 3.72 -4.82
CA LEU A 1148 14.37 2.60 -5.65
C LEU A 1148 14.60 1.26 -4.95
N ASN A 1149 13.61 0.37 -5.04
CA ASN A 1149 13.77 -1.00 -4.56
C ASN A 1149 14.65 -1.84 -5.50
N TYR A 1150 14.56 -1.66 -6.82
CA TYR A 1150 15.25 -2.49 -7.83
C TYR A 1150 15.90 -1.61 -8.91
N ASN A 1151 16.82 -2.17 -9.70
CA ASN A 1151 17.53 -1.41 -10.72
C ASN A 1151 16.62 -1.03 -11.88
N GLU A 1152 16.85 0.14 -12.45
CA GLU A 1152 16.20 0.57 -13.70
C GLU A 1152 17.25 0.82 -14.76
N TYR A 1153 17.01 0.29 -15.96
CA TYR A 1153 17.88 0.46 -17.11
C TYR A 1153 17.20 1.37 -18.11
N VAL A 1154 17.94 2.35 -18.59
CA VAL A 1154 17.48 3.34 -19.55
C VAL A 1154 18.40 3.33 -20.75
N VAL A 1155 17.82 3.11 -21.92
CA VAL A 1155 18.50 3.28 -23.22
C VAL A 1155 17.86 4.40 -24.01
N TYR A 1156 18.67 5.17 -24.72
CA TYR A 1156 18.20 6.41 -25.36
C TYR A 1156 17.77 6.22 -26.81
N LYS A 1157 18.25 5.16 -27.47
CA LYS A 1157 17.97 4.90 -28.89
C LYS A 1157 17.09 3.66 -29.05
N PRO A 1158 16.03 3.72 -29.89
CA PRO A 1158 15.23 2.54 -30.23
C PRO A 1158 16.06 1.41 -30.86
N ALA A 1159 17.15 1.76 -31.53
CA ALA A 1159 18.05 0.79 -32.17
C ALA A 1159 18.77 -0.15 -31.18
N GLN A 1160 18.85 0.22 -29.89
CA GLN A 1160 19.50 -0.58 -28.84
C GLN A 1160 18.59 -1.68 -28.27
N VAL A 1161 17.33 -1.77 -28.71
CA VAL A 1161 16.35 -2.69 -28.16
C VAL A 1161 15.83 -3.63 -29.25
N CYS A 1162 15.74 -4.92 -28.91
CA CYS A 1162 15.14 -5.95 -29.74
C CYS A 1162 14.18 -6.82 -28.92
N LEU A 1163 12.94 -6.97 -29.38
CA LEU A 1163 11.97 -7.85 -28.74
C LEU A 1163 12.36 -9.31 -28.97
N ARG A 1164 12.34 -10.13 -27.90
CA ARG A 1164 12.70 -11.56 -27.98
C ARG A 1164 11.57 -12.47 -27.52
N TYR A 1165 10.94 -12.14 -26.40
CA TYR A 1165 9.87 -12.96 -25.83
C TYR A 1165 8.68 -12.13 -25.38
N LEU A 1166 7.51 -12.73 -25.51
CA LEU A 1166 6.25 -12.24 -24.97
C LEU A 1166 5.69 -13.30 -24.00
N LEU A 1167 5.50 -12.89 -22.75
CA LEU A 1167 4.98 -13.73 -21.67
C LEU A 1167 3.51 -13.38 -21.42
N GLU A 1168 2.65 -14.39 -21.35
CA GLU A 1168 1.26 -14.28 -20.89
C GLU A 1168 1.13 -14.93 -19.51
N PHE A 1169 0.60 -14.20 -18.53
CA PHE A 1169 0.53 -14.65 -17.14
C PHE A 1169 -0.70 -14.15 -16.38
N GLU A 1170 -1.03 -14.81 -15.28
CA GLU A 1170 -2.08 -14.43 -14.32
C GLU A 1170 -1.48 -14.24 -12.92
N ASP A 1171 -2.09 -13.37 -12.11
CA ASP A 1171 -1.57 -12.98 -10.80
C ASP A 1171 -1.71 -14.05 -9.72
#